data_AF-A0A1I6AXZ9-F1
#
_entry.id   AF-A0A1I6AXZ9-F1
#
_cell.length_a   1.000
_cell.length_b   1.000
_cell.length_c   1.000
_cell.angle_alpha   90.00
_cell.angle_beta   90.00
_cell.angle_gamma   90.00
#
_symmetry.space_group_name_H-M   'P 1'
#
loop_
_entity.id
_entity.type
_entity.pdbx_description
1 polymer ?
#
loop_
_entity_poly.entity_id
_entity_poly.type
_entity_poly.pdbx_seq_one_letter_code
_entity_poly.pdbx_strand_id
1 'polypeptide(L)'
;MAALAVGLAVFYYFTGSTATLPLTVVPHLEDVPLTVEQVALGAVSLPVQVSGFVVSLTHDVAGPFTQPLAASLFLLLLAFALAGWLAVASTLPRAGFVAGMVPVIFLLMSLNLDAVGVFEAGQRYFLYLALAVLVGGAFGLHAFAERLRLGWRWLIFGSLVAGLSALLFVGSDLPPTETVLQLSAYATTGGAVMVALLVLWVGFENIRALLWFNTQAEQPASRFGVVPFVLASGLYLGALFWLVWNNGRLELFPGVQLDPLVLLLPAVVTAGLGLRLRAPSYTDWVPYTRATQLYPLLLMAAAGALGYAFATANTPLLRAARDFTSQALLFLGGAFLAYVLLNFGPLIRKRLRVYKVVFEPRRLPFYPVYILAVGGLIMVQVRNNRPLTDQVAAGEYNHLGDLTRQQSEADPSNLSLALLAERYYAEAGDVLYRGDLHAQMGRAALYRFRQQRQNEINALRRALLRGPNEKISLRLAALFNDPADLFEGLEVLRLGLKAEPRSAALAGDLAQLFTRTSLTDSVAFYLDKTEQLAPGSYASRTNQLGFLLSQNLLEEARKLSIDTKVPVDEPGLASNYTLLQLQTPASSKVPDGPPTSISLLDDASFAQLYHLVLFNVAKRKNQLTPALLGRLSTLANEPANANYYEQLLFLQALARHARGEEQSARQLLAPLAAGTSASAAYYQQLLGLWQLQQGQYATAANQLAFAATHGATSALQARVYALALSGRADSALAVAGRLVASSDSVQRQQGQQVQQQLAAGSIVPVKNTAGRVGNNWLAQAQQAEQQNKPVEATKNYQRIVREAPFNEDAVLAAASFYTRRRNYQAAYEAVRAGLDENPRSLPLLRSYALAAADAGLSDYATEALAQLRQQLPPDAYATLATEYAARQAARAAAAASFSGAPTPSPLQ
;
A
#
# COMPACT_ATOMS: atom_id res chain seq x y z
N MET A 1 -27.60 4.87 -24.29
CA MET A 1 -26.65 3.75 -24.36
C MET A 1 -25.41 4.06 -25.20
N ALA A 2 -25.47 4.30 -26.51
CA ALA A 2 -24.27 4.60 -27.32
C ALA A 2 -23.43 5.78 -26.79
N ALA A 3 -24.07 6.90 -26.44
CA ALA A 3 -23.37 8.04 -25.81
C ALA A 3 -22.73 7.69 -24.45
N LEU A 4 -23.37 6.81 -23.68
CA LEU A 4 -22.83 6.33 -22.40
C LEU A 4 -21.62 5.42 -22.62
N ALA A 5 -21.64 4.55 -23.64
CA ALA A 5 -20.48 3.74 -24.01
C ALA A 5 -19.29 4.60 -24.46
N VAL A 6 -19.53 5.67 -25.23
CA VAL A 6 -18.50 6.66 -25.56
C VAL A 6 -17.99 7.37 -24.31
N GLY A 7 -18.88 7.78 -23.40
CA GLY A 7 -18.52 8.38 -22.12
C GLY A 7 -17.65 7.45 -21.25
N LEU A 8 -17.98 6.15 -21.20
CA LEU A 8 -17.17 5.14 -20.51
C LEU A 8 -15.80 4.96 -21.16
N ALA A 9 -15.71 4.94 -22.48
CA ALA A 9 -14.43 4.85 -23.18
C ALA A 9 -13.54 6.08 -22.89
N VAL A 10 -14.12 7.27 -22.84
CA VAL A 10 -13.41 8.50 -22.44
C VAL A 10 -13.01 8.47 -20.97
N PHE A 11 -13.87 7.96 -20.08
CA PHE A 11 -13.53 7.79 -18.67
C PHE A 11 -12.32 6.87 -18.48
N TYR A 12 -12.33 5.70 -19.14
CA TYR A 12 -11.22 4.74 -19.06
C TYR A 12 -9.97 5.20 -19.80
N TYR A 13 -10.08 6.07 -20.81
CA TYR A 13 -8.92 6.70 -21.43
C TYR A 13 -8.02 7.41 -20.40
N PHE A 14 -8.63 8.05 -19.38
CA PHE A 14 -7.89 8.75 -18.32
C PHE A 14 -7.60 7.87 -17.09
N THR A 15 -8.45 6.89 -16.79
CA THR A 15 -8.38 6.14 -15.51
C THR A 15 -7.89 4.69 -15.63
N GLY A 16 -7.94 4.09 -16.82
CA GLY A 16 -7.67 2.67 -17.00
C GLY A 16 -6.22 2.26 -16.67
N SER A 17 -5.25 3.10 -17.04
CA SER A 17 -3.83 2.86 -16.72
C SER A 17 -3.56 2.86 -15.21
N THR A 18 -4.17 3.77 -14.45
CA THR A 18 -4.00 3.85 -12.99
C THR A 18 -4.77 2.75 -12.28
N ALA A 19 -5.92 2.31 -12.81
CA ALA A 19 -6.67 1.18 -12.25
C ALA A 19 -5.99 -0.18 -12.45
N THR A 20 -5.37 -0.39 -13.63
CA THR A 20 -4.73 -1.68 -13.96
C THR A 20 -3.31 -1.78 -13.42
N LEU A 21 -2.54 -0.70 -13.52
CA LEU A 21 -1.15 -0.63 -13.05
C LEU A 21 -1.04 0.53 -12.05
N PRO A 22 -1.62 0.41 -10.84
CA PRO A 22 -1.61 1.47 -9.85
C PRO A 22 -0.19 1.77 -9.39
N LEU A 23 0.08 3.06 -9.24
CA LEU A 23 1.29 3.56 -8.60
C LEU A 23 1.01 3.68 -7.11
N THR A 24 1.70 2.91 -6.29
CA THR A 24 1.53 2.88 -4.83
C THR A 24 2.75 3.46 -4.15
N VAL A 25 2.54 4.21 -3.07
CA VAL A 25 3.65 4.68 -2.22
C VAL A 25 4.07 3.58 -1.24
N VAL A 26 5.37 3.37 -1.10
CA VAL A 26 5.97 2.38 -0.20
C VAL A 26 6.78 3.13 0.85
N PRO A 27 6.40 3.03 2.14
CA PRO A 27 7.18 3.61 3.22
C PRO A 27 8.46 2.84 3.52
N HIS A 28 9.50 3.58 3.89
CA HIS A 28 10.77 3.07 4.40
C HIS A 28 11.07 3.76 5.72
N LEU A 29 11.62 3.00 6.68
CA LEU A 29 11.98 3.49 8.00
C LEU A 29 13.50 3.53 8.13
N GLU A 30 14.02 4.68 8.57
CA GLU A 30 15.41 4.86 8.94
C GLU A 30 15.52 5.18 10.44
N ASP A 31 16.30 4.39 11.18
CA ASP A 31 16.44 4.52 12.62
C ASP A 31 17.30 5.73 12.99
N VAL A 32 16.78 6.57 13.89
CA VAL A 32 17.50 7.72 14.48
C VAL A 32 17.45 7.62 16.00
N PRO A 33 18.58 7.77 16.73
CA PRO A 33 18.58 7.69 18.18
C PRO A 33 17.77 8.83 18.81
N LEU A 34 16.91 8.49 19.78
CA LEU A 34 16.06 9.43 20.49
C LEU A 34 16.13 9.20 22.01
N THR A 35 16.27 10.28 22.77
CA THR A 35 16.20 10.23 24.23
C THR A 35 14.78 10.52 24.71
N VAL A 36 14.10 9.54 25.30
CA VAL A 36 12.69 9.66 25.76
C VAL A 36 12.61 10.10 27.21
N GLU A 37 13.54 9.62 28.05
CA GLU A 37 13.57 9.89 29.48
C GLU A 37 15.02 10.02 29.95
N GLN A 38 15.22 10.69 31.08
CA GLN A 38 16.48 10.72 31.79
C GLN A 38 16.33 10.16 33.20
N VAL A 39 17.12 9.15 33.54
CA VAL A 39 17.15 8.56 34.87
C VAL A 39 18.09 9.38 35.75
N ALA A 40 17.53 10.10 36.72
CA ALA A 40 18.28 10.94 37.64
C ALA A 40 18.94 10.11 38.76
N LEU A 41 20.25 10.29 38.92
CA LEU A 41 21.13 9.68 39.93
C LEU A 41 21.84 10.78 40.75
N GLY A 42 21.08 11.75 41.25
CA GLY A 42 21.61 12.88 42.00
C GLY A 42 22.05 13.99 41.05
N ALA A 43 23.35 14.29 41.01
CA ALA A 43 23.90 15.30 40.10
C ALA A 43 24.13 14.79 38.67
N VAL A 44 23.93 13.49 38.42
CA VAL A 44 24.11 12.83 37.12
C VAL A 44 22.77 12.35 36.59
N SER A 45 22.55 12.45 35.28
CA SER A 45 21.41 11.84 34.60
C SER A 45 21.87 10.89 33.50
N LEU A 46 21.24 9.71 33.42
CA LEU A 46 21.50 8.73 32.37
C LEU A 46 20.38 8.77 31.33
N PRO A 47 20.69 8.91 30.03
CA PRO A 47 19.66 8.96 29.00
C PRO A 47 19.10 7.55 28.73
N VAL A 48 17.77 7.45 28.65
CA VAL A 48 17.08 6.28 28.11
C VAL A 48 16.93 6.49 26.61
N GLN A 49 17.77 5.80 25.83
CA GLN A 49 17.76 5.86 24.37
C GLN A 49 16.75 4.86 23.81
N VAL A 50 16.00 5.29 22.80
CA VAL A 50 15.14 4.46 21.96
C VAL A 50 15.41 4.80 20.50
N SER A 51 15.06 3.91 19.57
CA SER A 51 15.04 4.27 18.15
C SER A 51 13.79 5.10 17.86
N GLY A 52 13.95 6.24 17.19
CA GLY A 52 12.89 6.89 16.40
C GLY A 52 13.05 6.50 14.92
N PHE A 53 12.01 6.70 14.12
CA PHE A 53 11.95 6.27 12.72
C PHE A 53 11.70 7.43 11.76
N VAL A 54 12.71 7.88 11.04
CA VAL A 54 12.49 8.78 9.90
C VAL A 54 11.79 7.98 8.81
N VAL A 55 10.61 8.46 8.39
CA VAL A 55 9.83 7.85 7.32
C VAL A 55 10.16 8.52 6.00
N SER A 56 10.54 7.75 5.00
CA SER A 56 10.55 8.20 3.60
C SER A 56 9.62 7.34 2.75
N LEU A 57 9.22 7.86 1.60
CA LEU A 57 8.27 7.24 0.68
C LEU A 57 8.93 7.11 -0.69
N THR A 58 8.96 5.90 -1.23
CA THR A 58 9.25 5.63 -2.64
C THR A 58 7.99 5.18 -3.35
N HIS A 59 8.06 4.93 -4.66
CA HIS A 59 6.94 4.39 -5.42
C HIS A 59 7.21 2.96 -5.87
N ASP A 60 6.16 2.17 -5.94
CA ASP A 60 6.16 0.83 -6.51
C ASP A 60 4.94 0.68 -7.44
N VAL A 61 5.00 -0.30 -8.33
CA VAL A 61 3.91 -0.62 -9.25
C VAL A 61 3.55 -2.09 -9.10
N ALA A 62 2.25 -2.34 -8.91
CA ALA A 62 1.68 -3.68 -8.89
C ALA A 62 0.76 -3.90 -10.10
N GLY A 63 0.44 -5.17 -10.38
CA GLY A 63 -0.41 -5.56 -11.50
C GLY A 63 0.37 -5.98 -12.75
N PRO A 64 -0.31 -6.15 -13.89
CA PRO A 64 -1.64 -5.66 -14.24
C PRO A 64 -2.79 -6.35 -13.50
N PHE A 65 -3.63 -5.59 -12.82
CA PHE A 65 -4.85 -6.11 -12.19
C PHE A 65 -5.98 -6.28 -13.21
N THR A 66 -6.68 -7.41 -13.13
CA THR A 66 -7.87 -7.70 -13.94
C THR A 66 -9.00 -6.71 -13.66
N GLN A 67 -9.79 -6.38 -14.69
CA GLN A 67 -10.91 -5.42 -14.60
C GLN A 67 -12.27 -6.10 -14.84
N PRO A 68 -12.79 -6.91 -13.89
CA PRO A 68 -14.02 -7.69 -14.09
C PRO A 68 -15.27 -6.81 -14.30
N LEU A 69 -15.33 -5.63 -13.68
CA LEU A 69 -16.42 -4.68 -13.89
C LEU A 69 -16.41 -4.11 -15.31
N ALA A 70 -15.24 -3.72 -15.82
CA ALA A 70 -15.11 -3.24 -17.20
C ALA A 70 -15.43 -4.34 -18.22
N ALA A 71 -14.99 -5.58 -17.96
CA ALA A 71 -15.32 -6.75 -18.77
C ALA A 71 -16.84 -7.01 -18.79
N SER A 72 -17.49 -6.95 -17.62
CA SER A 72 -18.95 -7.10 -17.50
C SER A 72 -19.71 -6.05 -18.30
N LEU A 73 -19.31 -4.77 -18.17
CA LEU A 73 -19.90 -3.66 -18.92
C LEU A 73 -19.71 -3.84 -20.42
N PHE A 74 -18.53 -4.26 -20.86
CA PHE A 74 -18.26 -4.54 -22.27
C PHE A 74 -19.16 -5.67 -22.81
N LEU A 75 -19.24 -6.81 -22.13
CA LEU A 75 -20.09 -7.93 -22.54
C LEU A 75 -21.58 -7.56 -22.55
N LEU A 76 -22.04 -6.74 -21.60
CA LEU A 76 -23.41 -6.24 -21.58
C LEU A 76 -23.71 -5.34 -22.79
N LEU A 77 -22.80 -4.41 -23.10
CA LEU A 77 -22.92 -3.55 -24.29
C LEU A 77 -22.88 -4.39 -25.58
N LEU A 78 -22.04 -5.43 -25.61
CA LEU A 78 -21.93 -6.37 -26.72
C LEU A 78 -23.22 -7.17 -26.92
N ALA A 79 -23.80 -7.71 -25.84
CA ALA A 79 -25.07 -8.45 -25.88
C ALA A 79 -26.22 -7.56 -26.37
N PHE A 80 -26.31 -6.32 -25.86
CA PHE A 80 -27.30 -5.35 -26.32
C PHE A 80 -27.11 -4.99 -27.80
N ALA A 81 -25.86 -4.77 -28.22
CA ALA A 81 -25.52 -4.47 -29.61
C ALA A 81 -25.90 -5.63 -30.52
N LEU A 82 -25.59 -6.88 -30.12
CA LEU A 82 -25.90 -8.09 -30.88
C LEU A 82 -27.40 -8.28 -31.06
N ALA A 83 -28.19 -8.17 -29.99
CA ALA A 83 -29.64 -8.27 -30.06
C ALA A 83 -30.25 -7.16 -30.95
N GLY A 84 -29.77 -5.92 -30.80
CA GLY A 84 -30.17 -4.79 -31.65
C GLY A 84 -29.80 -4.99 -33.11
N TRP A 85 -28.59 -5.47 -33.38
CA TRP A 85 -28.08 -5.71 -34.72
C TRP A 85 -28.90 -6.78 -35.43
N LEU A 86 -29.16 -7.92 -34.77
CA LEU A 86 -30.01 -9.00 -35.29
C LEU A 86 -31.45 -8.52 -35.58
N ALA A 87 -32.01 -7.70 -34.68
CA ALA A 87 -33.35 -7.14 -34.85
C ALA A 87 -33.45 -6.23 -36.08
N VAL A 88 -32.43 -5.39 -36.33
CA VAL A 88 -32.40 -4.51 -37.50
C VAL A 88 -32.04 -5.27 -38.77
N ALA A 89 -31.00 -6.12 -38.73
CA ALA A 89 -30.52 -6.87 -39.88
C ALA A 89 -31.60 -7.80 -40.46
N SER A 90 -32.41 -8.45 -39.61
CA SER A 90 -33.54 -9.29 -40.02
C SER A 90 -34.67 -8.54 -40.75
N THR A 91 -34.60 -7.22 -40.85
CA THR A 91 -35.55 -6.37 -41.61
C THR A 91 -34.95 -5.76 -42.88
N LEU A 92 -33.68 -6.04 -43.16
CA LEU A 92 -32.99 -5.54 -44.35
C LEU A 92 -33.45 -6.31 -45.61
N PRO A 93 -33.29 -5.71 -46.81
CA PRO A 93 -33.46 -6.45 -48.07
C PRO A 93 -32.47 -7.61 -48.16
N ARG A 94 -32.75 -8.62 -49.00
CA ARG A 94 -31.98 -9.88 -49.07
C ARG A 94 -30.46 -9.70 -49.07
N ALA A 95 -29.91 -8.82 -49.91
CA ALA A 95 -28.47 -8.56 -49.96
C ALA A 95 -27.95 -7.93 -48.66
N GLY A 96 -28.69 -6.97 -48.09
CA GLY A 96 -28.38 -6.35 -46.80
C GLY A 96 -28.50 -7.31 -45.62
N PHE A 97 -29.46 -8.23 -45.63
CA PHE A 97 -29.60 -9.28 -44.62
C PHE A 97 -28.38 -10.20 -44.61
N VAL A 98 -28.00 -10.75 -45.78
CA VAL A 98 -26.84 -11.64 -45.89
C VAL A 98 -25.56 -10.92 -45.44
N ALA A 99 -25.32 -9.70 -45.94
CA ALA A 99 -24.18 -8.90 -45.51
C ALA A 99 -24.21 -8.57 -44.01
N GLY A 100 -25.39 -8.33 -43.45
CA GLY A 100 -25.59 -8.06 -42.02
C GLY A 100 -25.36 -9.28 -41.11
N MET A 101 -25.49 -10.50 -41.62
CA MET A 101 -25.21 -11.73 -40.86
C MET A 101 -23.72 -12.08 -40.79
N VAL A 102 -22.91 -11.69 -41.78
CA VAL A 102 -21.45 -11.93 -41.78
C VAL A 102 -20.75 -11.47 -40.49
N PRO A 103 -20.92 -10.21 -40.01
CA PRO A 103 -20.28 -9.78 -38.77
C PRO A 103 -20.83 -10.49 -37.53
N VAL A 104 -22.09 -10.95 -37.54
CA VAL A 104 -22.65 -11.74 -36.44
C VAL A 104 -21.99 -13.11 -36.35
N ILE A 105 -21.88 -13.82 -37.48
CA ILE A 105 -21.23 -15.13 -37.54
C ILE A 105 -19.78 -15.01 -37.10
N PHE A 106 -19.05 -14.01 -37.61
CA PHE A 106 -17.67 -13.75 -37.20
C PHE A 106 -17.57 -13.47 -35.69
N LEU A 107 -18.45 -12.63 -35.15
CA LEU A 107 -18.47 -12.33 -33.72
C LEU A 107 -18.67 -13.61 -32.89
N LEU A 108 -19.69 -14.41 -33.21
CA LEU A 108 -19.97 -15.64 -32.48
C LEU A 108 -18.80 -16.64 -32.55
N MET A 109 -18.13 -16.73 -33.71
CA MET A 109 -16.92 -17.54 -33.85
C MET A 109 -15.75 -16.99 -33.01
N SER A 110 -15.59 -15.68 -32.92
CA SER A 110 -14.51 -15.05 -32.15
C SER A 110 -14.65 -15.23 -30.64
N LEU A 111 -15.88 -15.29 -30.12
CA LEU A 111 -16.15 -15.41 -28.68
C LEU A 111 -15.70 -16.73 -28.07
N ASN A 112 -15.43 -17.75 -28.88
CA ASN A 112 -14.99 -19.09 -28.44
C ASN A 112 -15.80 -19.61 -27.23
N LEU A 113 -17.13 -19.53 -27.33
CA LEU A 113 -18.06 -19.75 -26.21
C LEU A 113 -17.94 -21.14 -25.57
N ASP A 114 -17.46 -22.12 -26.34
CA ASP A 114 -17.24 -23.49 -25.88
C ASP A 114 -16.06 -23.62 -24.91
N ALA A 115 -15.13 -22.66 -24.88
CA ALA A 115 -13.96 -22.69 -23.99
C ALA A 115 -14.32 -22.59 -22.49
N VAL A 116 -15.57 -22.22 -22.18
CA VAL A 116 -16.09 -22.07 -20.82
C VAL A 116 -16.58 -23.40 -20.21
N GLY A 117 -16.68 -24.47 -21.02
CA GLY A 117 -16.95 -25.83 -20.52
C GLY A 117 -18.44 -26.23 -20.41
N VAL A 118 -19.37 -25.49 -21.05
CA VAL A 118 -20.82 -25.77 -20.97
C VAL A 118 -21.21 -27.18 -21.47
N PHE A 119 -20.47 -27.69 -22.45
CA PHE A 119 -20.60 -29.05 -22.99
C PHE A 119 -19.24 -29.74 -22.97
N GLU A 120 -19.14 -30.97 -23.51
CA GLU A 120 -17.87 -31.71 -23.56
C GLU A 120 -16.70 -30.88 -24.12
N ALA A 121 -15.61 -30.87 -23.37
CA ALA A 121 -14.40 -30.10 -23.68
C ALA A 121 -13.86 -30.45 -25.08
N GLY A 122 -13.67 -29.42 -25.91
CA GLY A 122 -13.11 -29.54 -27.27
C GLY A 122 -14.14 -29.63 -28.40
N GLN A 123 -15.43 -29.78 -28.09
CA GLN A 123 -16.51 -29.72 -29.08
C GLN A 123 -17.05 -28.29 -29.24
N ARG A 124 -17.61 -27.96 -30.42
CA ARG A 124 -18.16 -26.61 -30.74
C ARG A 124 -19.67 -26.51 -30.61
N TYR A 125 -20.26 -27.28 -29.70
CA TYR A 125 -21.72 -27.44 -29.60
C TYR A 125 -22.44 -26.15 -29.22
N PHE A 126 -21.88 -25.36 -28.32
CA PHE A 126 -22.47 -24.08 -27.92
C PHE A 126 -22.44 -23.08 -29.07
N LEU A 127 -21.35 -23.01 -29.83
CA LEU A 127 -21.30 -22.19 -31.04
C LEU A 127 -22.37 -22.60 -32.06
N TYR A 128 -22.53 -23.90 -32.31
CA TYR A 128 -23.56 -24.39 -33.23
C TYR A 128 -24.98 -24.07 -32.74
N LEU A 129 -25.23 -24.22 -31.44
CA LEU A 129 -26.49 -23.82 -30.81
C LEU A 129 -26.74 -22.32 -30.99
N ALA A 130 -25.74 -21.48 -30.68
CA ALA A 130 -25.85 -20.03 -30.80
C ALA A 130 -26.11 -19.59 -32.25
N LEU A 131 -25.43 -20.21 -33.23
CA LEU A 131 -25.67 -19.96 -34.66
C LEU A 131 -27.07 -20.41 -35.08
N ALA A 132 -27.50 -21.61 -34.70
CA ALA A 132 -28.82 -22.12 -35.01
C ALA A 132 -29.94 -21.24 -34.43
N VAL A 133 -29.80 -20.83 -33.17
CA VAL A 133 -30.79 -20.00 -32.48
C VAL A 133 -30.79 -18.56 -33.00
N LEU A 134 -29.63 -17.91 -33.10
CA LEU A 134 -29.55 -16.48 -33.44
C LEU A 134 -29.62 -16.23 -34.95
N VAL A 135 -28.82 -16.93 -35.75
CA VAL A 135 -28.81 -16.77 -37.22
C VAL A 135 -30.03 -17.43 -37.82
N GLY A 136 -30.39 -18.64 -37.36
CA GLY A 136 -31.63 -19.31 -37.78
C GLY A 136 -32.87 -18.53 -37.37
N GLY A 137 -32.91 -17.98 -36.15
CA GLY A 137 -33.97 -17.08 -35.70
C GLY A 137 -34.06 -15.80 -36.54
N ALA A 138 -32.93 -15.19 -36.88
CA ALA A 138 -32.87 -14.03 -37.79
C ALA A 138 -33.36 -14.34 -39.20
N PHE A 139 -33.00 -15.50 -39.74
CA PHE A 139 -33.51 -15.97 -41.02
C PHE A 139 -35.02 -16.22 -40.96
N GLY A 140 -35.51 -16.89 -39.92
CA GLY A 140 -36.94 -17.14 -39.73
C GLY A 140 -37.77 -15.85 -39.66
N LEU A 141 -37.30 -14.86 -38.89
CA LEU A 141 -37.96 -13.55 -38.82
C LEU A 141 -37.83 -12.76 -40.14
N HIS A 142 -36.73 -12.91 -40.87
CA HIS A 142 -36.53 -12.29 -42.18
C HIS A 142 -37.46 -12.88 -43.25
N ALA A 143 -37.58 -14.20 -43.31
CA ALA A 143 -38.33 -14.92 -44.34
C ALA A 143 -39.85 -14.98 -44.08
N PHE A 144 -40.28 -15.09 -42.81
CA PHE A 144 -41.67 -15.39 -42.47
C PHE A 144 -42.38 -14.29 -41.68
N ALA A 145 -41.65 -13.39 -41.00
CA ALA A 145 -42.24 -12.43 -40.05
C ALA A 145 -42.03 -10.96 -40.45
N GLU A 146 -42.06 -10.63 -41.75
CA GLU A 146 -41.75 -9.30 -42.29
C GLU A 146 -42.52 -8.15 -41.62
N ARG A 147 -43.78 -8.39 -41.21
CA ARG A 147 -44.65 -7.39 -40.58
C ARG A 147 -44.39 -7.14 -39.08
N LEU A 148 -43.53 -7.95 -38.45
CA LEU A 148 -43.24 -7.85 -37.03
C LEU A 148 -42.47 -6.55 -36.72
N ARG A 149 -43.02 -5.73 -35.81
CA ARG A 149 -42.42 -4.45 -35.40
C ARG A 149 -41.01 -4.66 -34.83
N LEU A 150 -40.13 -3.69 -35.07
CA LEU A 150 -38.73 -3.76 -34.63
C LEU A 150 -38.58 -3.97 -33.11
N GLY A 151 -39.42 -3.33 -32.30
CA GLY A 151 -39.38 -3.50 -30.84
C GLY A 151 -39.59 -4.95 -30.40
N TRP A 152 -40.52 -5.67 -31.04
CA TRP A 152 -40.74 -7.09 -30.76
C TRP A 152 -39.57 -7.96 -31.22
N ARG A 153 -38.99 -7.68 -32.40
CA ARG A 153 -37.77 -8.35 -32.87
C ARG A 153 -36.64 -8.18 -31.87
N TRP A 154 -36.48 -6.97 -31.34
CA TRP A 154 -35.46 -6.66 -30.35
C TRP A 154 -35.70 -7.37 -29.02
N LEU A 155 -36.95 -7.45 -28.55
CA LEU A 155 -37.30 -8.25 -27.37
C LEU A 155 -37.05 -9.75 -27.57
N ILE A 156 -37.37 -10.30 -28.75
CA ILE A 156 -37.11 -11.71 -29.08
C ILE A 156 -35.61 -11.98 -29.05
N PHE A 157 -34.80 -11.23 -29.81
CA PHE A 157 -33.35 -11.43 -29.79
C PHE A 157 -32.72 -11.12 -28.44
N GLY A 158 -33.22 -10.11 -27.71
CA GLY A 158 -32.79 -9.82 -26.35
C GLY A 158 -33.04 -11.01 -25.42
N SER A 159 -34.20 -11.65 -25.53
CA SER A 159 -34.54 -12.85 -24.76
C SER A 159 -33.69 -14.06 -25.16
N LEU A 160 -33.43 -14.25 -26.46
CA LEU A 160 -32.57 -15.33 -26.94
C LEU A 160 -31.11 -15.14 -26.48
N VAL A 161 -30.57 -13.93 -26.61
CA VAL A 161 -29.21 -13.61 -26.15
C VAL A 161 -29.13 -13.76 -24.63
N ALA A 162 -30.11 -13.24 -23.87
CA ALA A 162 -30.14 -13.39 -22.42
C ALA A 162 -30.27 -14.87 -21.99
N GLY A 163 -31.07 -15.68 -22.69
CA GLY A 163 -31.21 -17.11 -22.44
C GLY A 163 -29.93 -17.89 -22.72
N LEU A 164 -29.24 -17.59 -23.83
CA LEU A 164 -27.93 -18.17 -24.12
C LEU A 164 -26.87 -17.72 -23.10
N SER A 165 -26.84 -16.45 -22.70
CA SER A 165 -25.95 -15.98 -21.66
C SER A 165 -26.23 -16.68 -20.32
N ALA A 166 -27.49 -16.81 -19.92
CA ALA A 166 -27.87 -17.53 -18.70
C ALA A 166 -27.44 -19.00 -18.74
N LEU A 167 -27.66 -19.68 -19.87
CA LEU A 167 -27.19 -21.06 -20.06
C LEU A 167 -25.67 -21.16 -19.92
N LEU A 168 -24.93 -20.19 -20.46
CA LEU A 168 -23.47 -20.15 -20.36
C LEU A 168 -23.00 -19.96 -18.92
N PHE A 169 -23.60 -19.02 -18.17
CA PHE A 169 -23.24 -18.80 -16.76
C PHE A 169 -23.62 -19.96 -15.85
N VAL A 170 -24.76 -20.62 -16.11
CA VAL A 170 -25.20 -21.77 -15.31
C VAL A 170 -24.38 -23.02 -15.62
N GLY A 171 -23.95 -23.20 -16.87
CA GLY A 171 -23.15 -24.34 -17.32
C GLY A 171 -21.63 -24.15 -17.25
N SER A 172 -21.13 -23.00 -16.79
CA SER A 172 -19.69 -22.73 -16.71
C SER A 172 -19.02 -23.51 -15.59
N ASP A 173 -17.85 -24.08 -15.87
CA ASP A 173 -16.97 -24.68 -14.84
C ASP A 173 -16.24 -23.64 -13.98
N LEU A 174 -16.30 -22.35 -14.39
CA LEU A 174 -15.59 -21.26 -13.75
C LEU A 174 -16.52 -20.37 -12.91
N PRO A 175 -15.98 -19.71 -11.86
CA PRO A 175 -16.71 -18.67 -11.14
C PRO A 175 -17.26 -17.58 -12.09
N PRO A 176 -18.36 -16.89 -11.74
CA PRO A 176 -18.98 -15.90 -12.62
C PRO A 176 -18.04 -14.78 -13.07
N THR A 177 -17.15 -14.32 -12.19
CA THR A 177 -16.15 -13.28 -12.50
C THR A 177 -15.11 -13.76 -13.51
N GLU A 178 -14.63 -14.99 -13.37
CA GLU A 178 -13.65 -15.61 -14.27
C GLU A 178 -14.27 -15.93 -15.63
N THR A 179 -15.52 -16.40 -15.62
CA THR A 179 -16.33 -16.60 -16.84
C THR A 179 -16.42 -15.31 -17.66
N VAL A 180 -16.75 -14.18 -17.01
CA VAL A 180 -16.78 -12.87 -17.68
C VAL A 180 -15.41 -12.50 -18.25
N LEU A 181 -14.34 -12.68 -17.47
CA LEU A 181 -12.99 -12.34 -17.92
C LEU A 181 -12.57 -13.18 -19.13
N GLN A 182 -12.83 -14.49 -19.11
CA GLN A 182 -12.52 -15.37 -20.24
C GLN A 182 -13.32 -15.02 -21.49
N LEU A 183 -14.62 -14.79 -21.36
CA LEU A 183 -15.46 -14.35 -22.48
C LEU A 183 -14.98 -13.02 -23.06
N SER A 184 -14.58 -12.07 -22.19
CA SER A 184 -14.04 -10.79 -22.63
C SER A 184 -12.67 -10.92 -23.32
N ALA A 185 -11.85 -11.88 -22.90
CA ALA A 185 -10.57 -12.18 -23.53
C ALA A 185 -10.79 -12.63 -24.98
N TYR A 186 -11.63 -13.65 -25.21
CA TYR A 186 -11.94 -14.12 -26.57
C TYR A 186 -12.74 -13.10 -27.41
N ALA A 187 -13.55 -12.25 -26.77
CA ALA A 187 -14.21 -11.14 -27.45
C ALA A 187 -13.25 -10.08 -28.02
N THR A 188 -11.95 -10.09 -27.67
CA THR A 188 -10.95 -9.10 -28.09
C THR A 188 -10.87 -8.97 -29.61
N THR A 189 -10.76 -10.10 -30.32
CA THR A 189 -10.68 -10.12 -31.78
C THR A 189 -11.96 -9.58 -32.42
N GLY A 190 -13.14 -9.99 -31.93
CA GLY A 190 -14.44 -9.46 -32.37
C GLY A 190 -14.58 -7.95 -32.11
N GLY A 191 -14.16 -7.49 -30.95
CA GLY A 191 -14.16 -6.08 -30.55
C GLY A 191 -13.23 -5.22 -31.42
N ALA A 192 -12.03 -5.70 -31.74
CA ALA A 192 -11.11 -5.03 -32.64
C ALA A 192 -11.72 -4.85 -34.04
N VAL A 193 -12.42 -5.87 -34.56
CA VAL A 193 -13.15 -5.78 -35.83
C VAL A 193 -14.29 -4.77 -35.76
N MET A 194 -15.02 -4.67 -34.64
CA MET A 194 -16.07 -3.66 -34.46
C MET A 194 -15.51 -2.23 -34.50
N VAL A 195 -14.37 -2.00 -33.82
CA VAL A 195 -13.66 -0.73 -33.90
C VAL A 195 -13.22 -0.45 -35.33
N ALA A 196 -12.65 -1.44 -36.02
CA ALA A 196 -12.22 -1.30 -37.40
C ALA A 196 -13.39 -0.96 -38.35
N LEU A 197 -14.53 -1.63 -38.20
CA LEU A 197 -15.74 -1.37 -38.98
C LEU A 197 -16.28 0.05 -38.73
N LEU A 198 -16.30 0.52 -37.48
CA LEU A 198 -16.68 1.90 -37.17
C LEU A 198 -15.72 2.90 -37.82
N VAL A 199 -14.41 2.69 -37.67
CA VAL A 199 -13.37 3.56 -38.24
C VAL A 199 -13.47 3.61 -39.76
N LEU A 200 -13.66 2.48 -40.43
CA LEU A 200 -13.87 2.43 -41.88
C LEU A 200 -15.17 3.15 -42.28
N TRP A 201 -16.22 3.04 -41.48
CA TRP A 201 -17.45 3.77 -41.72
C TRP A 201 -17.24 5.28 -41.68
N VAL A 202 -16.47 5.78 -40.69
CA VAL A 202 -16.31 7.22 -40.45
C VAL A 202 -15.03 7.83 -41.02
N GLY A 203 -14.15 7.05 -41.64
CA GLY A 203 -12.76 7.44 -41.90
C GLY A 203 -12.56 8.65 -42.83
N PHE A 204 -13.55 8.99 -43.67
CA PHE A 204 -13.48 10.17 -44.53
C PHE A 204 -14.25 11.39 -43.97
N GLU A 205 -14.95 11.22 -42.85
CA GLU A 205 -15.95 12.17 -42.35
C GLU A 205 -15.33 13.49 -41.88
N ASN A 206 -14.07 13.46 -41.40
CA ASN A 206 -13.33 14.68 -41.07
C ASN A 206 -13.08 15.57 -42.31
N ILE A 207 -12.71 14.98 -43.46
CA ILE A 207 -12.58 15.75 -44.72
C ILE A 207 -13.97 16.22 -45.20
N ARG A 208 -15.02 15.43 -45.00
CA ARG A 208 -16.40 15.89 -45.30
C ARG A 208 -16.81 17.06 -44.41
N ALA A 209 -16.42 17.06 -43.14
CA ALA A 209 -16.66 18.18 -42.23
C ALA A 209 -15.95 19.45 -42.72
N LEU A 210 -14.70 19.34 -43.17
CA LEU A 210 -13.98 20.45 -43.82
C LEU A 210 -14.69 20.94 -45.08
N LEU A 211 -15.21 20.01 -45.91
CA LEU A 211 -16.01 20.38 -47.09
C LEU A 211 -17.30 21.12 -46.72
N TRP A 212 -17.96 20.69 -45.64
CA TRP A 212 -19.14 21.37 -45.10
C TRP A 212 -18.79 22.78 -44.64
N PHE A 213 -17.79 22.95 -43.78
CA PHE A 213 -17.31 24.28 -43.37
C PHE A 213 -16.94 25.17 -44.57
N ASN A 214 -16.32 24.59 -45.60
CA ASN A 214 -15.93 25.31 -46.80
C ASN A 214 -17.11 25.79 -47.67
N THR A 215 -18.23 25.06 -47.69
CA THR A 215 -19.31 25.26 -48.66
C THR A 215 -20.71 25.52 -48.05
N GLN A 216 -20.82 25.58 -46.72
CA GLN A 216 -22.11 25.74 -46.02
C GLN A 216 -22.80 27.09 -46.23
N ALA A 217 -22.01 28.17 -46.32
CA ALA A 217 -22.50 29.55 -46.22
C ALA A 217 -23.63 29.85 -47.22
N GLU A 218 -24.59 30.68 -46.81
CA GLU A 218 -25.79 30.87 -47.62
C GLU A 218 -25.52 31.63 -48.90
N GLN A 219 -24.75 32.70 -48.78
CA GLN A 219 -24.30 33.55 -49.87
C GLN A 219 -23.07 32.94 -50.56
N PRO A 220 -23.00 32.90 -51.91
CA PRO A 220 -21.83 32.40 -52.62
C PRO A 220 -20.54 33.15 -52.31
N ALA A 221 -20.63 34.46 -52.02
CA ALA A 221 -19.47 35.30 -51.72
C ALA A 221 -18.73 34.87 -50.44
N SER A 222 -19.46 34.37 -49.43
CA SER A 222 -18.92 33.94 -48.13
C SER A 222 -18.35 32.51 -48.13
N ARG A 223 -18.27 31.85 -49.28
CA ARG A 223 -17.68 30.50 -49.43
C ARG A 223 -16.22 30.60 -49.86
N PHE A 224 -15.35 29.79 -49.26
CA PHE A 224 -13.89 29.92 -49.38
C PHE A 224 -13.31 29.36 -50.70
N GLY A 225 -13.98 28.41 -51.37
CA GLY A 225 -13.57 27.89 -52.69
C GLY A 225 -12.63 26.68 -52.64
N VAL A 226 -11.92 26.37 -53.73
CA VAL A 226 -11.12 25.13 -53.84
C VAL A 226 -9.82 25.22 -53.05
N VAL A 227 -9.12 26.36 -53.12
CA VAL A 227 -7.78 26.48 -52.53
C VAL A 227 -7.83 26.32 -51.00
N PRO A 228 -8.70 27.00 -50.24
CA PRO A 228 -8.76 26.82 -48.78
C PRO A 228 -9.18 25.41 -48.37
N PHE A 229 -10.07 24.78 -49.13
CA PHE A 229 -10.46 23.38 -48.90
C PHE A 229 -9.28 22.41 -49.06
N VAL A 230 -8.51 22.56 -50.14
CA VAL A 230 -7.33 21.73 -50.40
C VAL A 230 -6.25 21.98 -49.35
N LEU A 231 -6.01 23.24 -48.97
CA LEU A 231 -5.03 23.57 -47.92
C LEU A 231 -5.42 22.99 -46.56
N ALA A 232 -6.67 23.17 -46.12
CA ALA A 232 -7.14 22.61 -44.85
C ALA A 232 -7.11 21.08 -44.84
N SER A 233 -7.53 20.45 -45.94
CA SER A 233 -7.48 18.98 -46.08
C SER A 233 -6.04 18.48 -46.16
N GLY A 234 -5.16 19.19 -46.87
CA GLY A 234 -3.74 18.87 -46.99
C GLY A 234 -3.01 18.99 -45.66
N LEU A 235 -3.33 19.99 -44.84
CA LEU A 235 -2.77 20.13 -43.49
C LEU A 235 -3.23 18.99 -42.57
N TYR A 236 -4.52 18.64 -42.59
CA TYR A 236 -5.05 17.49 -41.83
C TYR A 236 -4.42 16.16 -42.25
N LEU A 237 -4.39 15.88 -43.56
CA LEU A 237 -3.78 14.65 -44.10
C LEU A 237 -2.26 14.64 -43.91
N GLY A 238 -1.61 15.81 -43.99
CA GLY A 238 -0.19 15.96 -43.70
C GLY A 238 0.15 15.64 -42.24
N ALA A 239 -0.67 16.09 -41.30
CA ALA A 239 -0.53 15.73 -39.88
C ALA A 239 -0.72 14.23 -39.64
N LEU A 240 -1.73 13.61 -40.26
CA LEU A 240 -1.93 12.16 -40.20
C LEU A 240 -0.78 11.38 -40.86
N PHE A 241 -0.30 11.85 -42.01
CA PHE A 241 0.85 11.26 -42.71
C PHE A 241 2.09 11.32 -41.82
N TRP A 242 2.36 12.47 -41.21
CA TRP A 242 3.46 12.62 -40.26
C TRP A 242 3.33 11.69 -39.07
N LEU A 243 2.12 11.56 -38.52
CA LEU A 243 1.84 10.65 -37.41
C LEU A 243 2.09 9.19 -37.81
N VAL A 244 1.63 8.74 -38.98
CA VAL A 244 1.91 7.39 -39.49
C VAL A 244 3.41 7.20 -39.76
N TRP A 245 4.08 8.21 -40.29
CA TRP A 245 5.51 8.18 -40.59
C TRP A 245 6.38 8.12 -39.33
N ASN A 246 6.01 8.85 -38.28
CA ASN A 246 6.76 8.95 -37.02
C ASN A 246 6.28 7.93 -35.96
N ASN A 247 5.85 6.75 -36.38
CA ASN A 247 5.40 5.66 -35.51
C ASN A 247 4.35 6.11 -34.47
N GLY A 248 3.36 6.89 -34.89
CA GLY A 248 2.25 7.31 -34.06
C GLY A 248 2.59 8.40 -33.03
N ARG A 249 3.77 9.03 -33.11
CA ARG A 249 4.18 10.12 -32.22
C ARG A 249 4.17 11.45 -32.96
N LEU A 250 3.33 12.39 -32.52
CA LEU A 250 3.36 13.77 -32.97
C LEU A 250 3.16 14.66 -31.75
N GLU A 251 4.18 15.43 -31.37
CA GLU A 251 4.10 16.41 -30.30
C GLU A 251 3.52 17.71 -30.85
N LEU A 252 2.42 18.18 -30.24
CA LEU A 252 1.81 19.47 -30.55
C LEU A 252 2.50 20.59 -29.78
N PHE A 253 2.79 20.32 -28.50
CA PHE A 253 3.48 21.20 -27.56
C PHE A 253 4.42 20.33 -26.70
N PRO A 254 5.42 20.92 -26.02
CA PRO A 254 6.28 20.17 -25.10
C PRO A 254 5.44 19.39 -24.06
N GLY A 255 5.51 18.06 -24.13
CA GLY A 255 4.76 17.14 -23.26
C GLY A 255 3.30 16.88 -23.64
N VAL A 256 2.82 17.34 -24.79
CA VAL A 256 1.45 17.06 -25.30
C VAL A 256 1.53 16.35 -26.65
N GLN A 257 1.18 15.07 -26.67
CA GLN A 257 1.14 14.24 -27.89
C GLN A 257 -0.28 14.16 -28.46
N LEU A 258 -0.40 14.20 -29.78
CA LEU A 258 -1.67 13.99 -30.47
C LEU A 258 -2.00 12.48 -30.51
N ASP A 259 -3.05 12.07 -29.79
CA ASP A 259 -3.59 10.70 -29.91
C ASP A 259 -4.55 10.60 -31.11
N PRO A 260 -4.32 9.69 -32.08
CA PRO A 260 -5.20 9.48 -33.24
C PRO A 260 -6.65 9.16 -32.88
N LEU A 261 -6.89 8.52 -31.73
CA LEU A 261 -8.24 8.14 -31.30
C LEU A 261 -9.09 9.37 -30.97
N VAL A 262 -8.46 10.50 -30.58
CA VAL A 262 -9.18 11.77 -30.38
C VAL A 262 -9.73 12.31 -31.71
N LEU A 263 -9.06 12.06 -32.83
CA LEU A 263 -9.52 12.46 -34.17
C LEU A 263 -10.74 11.64 -34.64
N LEU A 264 -11.04 10.52 -33.99
CA LEU A 264 -12.22 9.71 -34.25
C LEU A 264 -13.51 10.37 -33.72
N LEU A 265 -13.43 11.13 -32.64
CA LEU A 265 -14.58 11.79 -32.02
C LEU A 265 -15.32 12.75 -32.99
N PRO A 266 -14.65 13.72 -33.65
CA PRO A 266 -15.33 14.58 -34.63
C PRO A 266 -15.82 13.77 -35.84
N ALA A 267 -15.11 12.71 -36.26
CA ALA A 267 -15.54 11.85 -37.36
C ALA A 267 -16.85 11.11 -37.03
N VAL A 268 -16.98 10.59 -35.80
CA VAL A 268 -18.19 9.94 -35.30
C VAL A 268 -19.36 10.93 -35.24
N VAL A 269 -19.17 12.10 -34.63
CA VAL A 269 -20.22 13.12 -34.52
C VAL A 269 -20.69 13.56 -35.91
N THR A 270 -19.75 13.86 -36.81
CA THR A 270 -20.07 14.31 -38.16
C THR A 270 -20.79 13.22 -38.95
N ALA A 271 -20.35 11.97 -38.88
CA ALA A 271 -21.03 10.83 -39.49
C ALA A 271 -22.49 10.71 -39.05
N GLY A 272 -22.73 10.74 -37.73
CA GLY A 272 -24.07 10.62 -37.14
C GLY A 272 -25.02 11.72 -37.63
N LEU A 273 -24.56 12.97 -37.62
CA LEU A 273 -25.32 14.12 -38.14
C LEU A 273 -25.50 14.08 -39.67
N GLY A 274 -24.57 13.45 -40.38
CA GLY A 274 -24.51 13.37 -41.84
C GLY A 274 -25.23 12.17 -42.47
N LEU A 275 -25.79 11.25 -41.67
CA LEU A 275 -26.35 9.98 -42.18
C LEU A 275 -27.38 10.18 -43.30
N ARG A 276 -28.24 11.19 -43.18
CA ARG A 276 -29.28 11.48 -44.19
C ARG A 276 -28.69 11.93 -45.51
N LEU A 277 -27.66 12.79 -45.46
CA LEU A 277 -26.97 13.27 -46.66
C LEU A 277 -26.23 12.14 -47.38
N ARG A 278 -25.77 11.13 -46.63
CA ARG A 278 -25.03 9.98 -47.14
C ARG A 278 -25.93 8.88 -47.71
N ALA A 279 -27.24 8.91 -47.47
CA ALA A 279 -28.20 7.88 -47.90
C ALA A 279 -28.07 7.44 -49.37
N PRO A 280 -27.85 8.34 -50.36
CA PRO A 280 -27.69 7.94 -51.76
C PRO A 280 -26.56 6.93 -52.01
N SER A 281 -25.54 6.88 -51.14
CA SER A 281 -24.40 5.97 -51.29
C SER A 281 -24.64 4.53 -50.80
N TYR A 282 -25.69 4.28 -50.02
CA TYR A 282 -25.91 2.98 -49.36
C TYR A 282 -27.37 2.50 -49.34
N THR A 283 -28.34 3.29 -49.81
CA THR A 283 -29.78 3.01 -49.64
C THR A 283 -30.23 1.68 -50.26
N ASP A 284 -29.53 1.21 -51.31
CA ASP A 284 -29.83 -0.06 -51.98
C ASP A 284 -29.58 -1.27 -51.07
N TRP A 285 -28.66 -1.12 -50.11
CA TRP A 285 -28.30 -2.17 -49.15
C TRP A 285 -29.00 -1.96 -47.81
N VAL A 286 -29.01 -0.71 -47.34
CA VAL A 286 -29.53 -0.33 -46.03
C VAL A 286 -30.40 0.91 -46.15
N PRO A 287 -31.73 0.81 -45.95
CA PRO A 287 -32.59 1.99 -45.92
C PRO A 287 -32.14 2.99 -44.84
N TYR A 288 -32.28 4.30 -45.09
CA TYR A 288 -31.86 5.35 -44.15
C TYR A 288 -32.40 5.14 -42.73
N THR A 289 -33.67 4.75 -42.58
CA THR A 289 -34.30 4.49 -41.28
C THR A 289 -33.63 3.37 -40.49
N ARG A 290 -33.03 2.39 -41.19
CA ARG A 290 -32.27 1.29 -40.59
C ARG A 290 -30.81 1.70 -40.34
N ALA A 291 -30.23 2.53 -41.21
CA ALA A 291 -28.90 3.09 -40.98
C ALA A 291 -28.84 3.94 -39.69
N THR A 292 -29.88 4.72 -39.39
CA THR A 292 -29.98 5.49 -38.13
C THR A 292 -30.07 4.60 -36.88
N GLN A 293 -30.37 3.31 -37.04
CA GLN A 293 -30.42 2.33 -35.95
C GLN A 293 -29.13 1.51 -35.86
N LEU A 294 -28.56 1.09 -37.00
CA LEU A 294 -27.31 0.33 -37.04
C LEU A 294 -26.10 1.16 -36.60
N TYR A 295 -26.04 2.43 -36.98
CA TYR A 295 -24.93 3.32 -36.64
C TYR A 295 -24.67 3.42 -35.12
N PRO A 296 -25.66 3.78 -34.27
CA PRO A 296 -25.45 3.83 -32.84
C PRO A 296 -25.17 2.46 -32.20
N LEU A 297 -25.65 1.34 -32.79
CA LEU A 297 -25.34 -0.02 -32.30
C LEU A 297 -23.86 -0.37 -32.53
N LEU A 298 -23.34 -0.10 -33.73
CA LEU A 298 -21.92 -0.30 -34.05
C LEU A 298 -21.04 0.62 -33.21
N LEU A 299 -21.42 1.90 -33.08
CA LEU A 299 -20.72 2.86 -32.22
C LEU A 299 -20.67 2.38 -30.77
N MET A 300 -21.78 1.86 -30.24
CA MET A 300 -21.84 1.35 -28.87
C MET A 300 -20.92 0.15 -28.66
N ALA A 301 -20.92 -0.83 -29.58
CA ALA A 301 -20.09 -2.02 -29.48
C ALA A 301 -18.59 -1.68 -29.61
N ALA A 302 -18.23 -0.85 -30.59
CA ALA A 302 -16.87 -0.38 -30.81
C ALA A 302 -16.36 0.46 -29.62
N ALA A 303 -17.19 1.37 -29.09
CA ALA A 303 -16.84 2.16 -27.91
C ALA A 303 -16.71 1.27 -26.66
N GLY A 304 -17.54 0.23 -26.51
CA GLY A 304 -17.40 -0.77 -25.45
C GLY A 304 -16.07 -1.53 -25.53
N ALA A 305 -15.71 -2.02 -26.71
CA ALA A 305 -14.45 -2.73 -26.94
C ALA A 305 -13.23 -1.84 -26.68
N LEU A 306 -13.24 -0.62 -27.20
CA LEU A 306 -12.17 0.36 -27.01
C LEU A 306 -12.09 0.84 -25.54
N GLY A 307 -13.23 0.99 -24.87
CA GLY A 307 -13.29 1.30 -23.45
C GLY A 307 -12.73 0.18 -22.57
N TYR A 308 -12.99 -1.09 -22.92
CA TYR A 308 -12.39 -2.24 -22.23
C TYR A 308 -10.87 -2.29 -22.43
N ALA A 309 -10.39 -2.06 -23.67
CA ALA A 309 -8.96 -1.99 -23.96
C ALA A 309 -8.25 -0.89 -23.14
N PHE A 310 -8.90 0.27 -22.94
CA PHE A 310 -8.38 1.31 -22.05
C PHE A 310 -8.43 0.90 -20.59
N ALA A 311 -9.54 0.33 -20.14
CA ALA A 311 -9.74 -0.09 -18.75
C ALA A 311 -8.65 -1.05 -18.30
N THR A 312 -8.26 -2.00 -19.14
CA THR A 312 -7.21 -2.99 -18.88
C THR A 312 -5.81 -2.53 -19.30
N ALA A 313 -5.64 -1.28 -19.74
CA ALA A 313 -4.37 -0.73 -20.21
C ALA A 313 -3.63 -1.61 -21.24
N ASN A 314 -4.37 -2.34 -22.09
CA ASN A 314 -3.82 -3.38 -22.95
C ASN A 314 -3.03 -2.73 -24.11
N THR A 315 -1.72 -2.57 -23.92
CA THR A 315 -0.83 -1.80 -24.79
C THR A 315 -0.84 -2.21 -26.26
N PRO A 316 -0.77 -3.50 -26.65
CA PRO A 316 -0.76 -3.88 -28.06
C PRO A 316 -2.12 -3.61 -28.72
N LEU A 317 -3.23 -3.86 -28.02
CA LEU A 317 -4.57 -3.62 -28.53
C LEU A 317 -4.85 -2.12 -28.75
N LEU A 318 -4.45 -1.28 -27.78
CA LEU A 318 -4.56 0.16 -27.92
C LEU A 318 -3.64 0.71 -29.02
N ARG A 319 -2.47 0.10 -29.21
CA ARG A 319 -1.60 0.43 -30.33
C ARG A 319 -2.23 0.07 -31.67
N ALA A 320 -2.83 -1.11 -31.79
CA ALA A 320 -3.55 -1.53 -32.99
C ALA A 320 -4.69 -0.57 -33.34
N ALA A 321 -5.47 -0.15 -32.33
CA ALA A 321 -6.54 0.83 -32.51
C ALA A 321 -6.02 2.17 -33.05
N ARG A 322 -4.90 2.69 -32.50
CA ARG A 322 -4.27 3.95 -32.94
C ARG A 322 -3.69 3.86 -34.34
N ASP A 323 -2.93 2.80 -34.62
CA ASP A 323 -2.28 2.58 -35.91
C ASP A 323 -3.35 2.39 -37.00
N PHE A 324 -4.36 1.55 -36.77
CA PHE A 324 -5.46 1.37 -37.72
C PHE A 324 -6.25 2.67 -37.93
N THR A 325 -6.58 3.39 -36.87
CA THR A 325 -7.36 4.64 -36.96
C THR A 325 -6.61 5.72 -37.75
N SER A 326 -5.32 5.92 -37.46
CA SER A 326 -4.50 6.92 -38.17
C SER A 326 -4.36 6.58 -39.66
N GLN A 327 -4.07 5.32 -39.99
CA GLN A 327 -3.96 4.88 -41.38
C GLN A 327 -5.31 4.95 -42.10
N ALA A 328 -6.40 4.53 -41.47
CA ALA A 328 -7.72 4.55 -42.09
C ALA A 328 -8.20 5.98 -42.35
N LEU A 329 -8.02 6.90 -41.39
CA LEU A 329 -8.33 8.32 -41.59
C LEU A 329 -7.47 8.94 -42.72
N LEU A 330 -6.21 8.56 -42.82
CA LEU A 330 -5.30 9.03 -43.88
C LEU A 330 -5.75 8.53 -45.26
N PHE A 331 -5.95 7.23 -45.41
CA PHE A 331 -6.29 6.63 -46.70
C PHE A 331 -7.71 6.94 -47.15
N LEU A 332 -8.72 6.84 -46.25
CA LEU A 332 -10.10 7.20 -46.57
C LEU A 332 -10.25 8.70 -46.78
N GLY A 333 -9.60 9.52 -45.95
CA GLY A 333 -9.60 10.98 -46.11
C GLY A 333 -8.94 11.40 -47.42
N GLY A 334 -7.78 10.83 -47.77
CA GLY A 334 -7.07 11.11 -49.02
C GLY A 334 -7.85 10.66 -50.26
N ALA A 335 -8.39 9.43 -50.25
CA ALA A 335 -9.22 8.92 -51.33
C ALA A 335 -10.50 9.74 -51.50
N PHE A 336 -11.13 10.17 -50.39
CA PHE A 336 -12.31 11.02 -50.43
C PHE A 336 -11.99 12.43 -50.94
N LEU A 337 -10.85 13.02 -50.56
CA LEU A 337 -10.39 14.30 -51.09
C LEU A 337 -10.23 14.21 -52.61
N ALA A 338 -9.57 13.18 -53.12
CA ALA A 338 -9.43 12.94 -54.56
C ALA A 338 -10.80 12.79 -55.24
N TYR A 339 -11.71 12.01 -54.65
CA TYR A 339 -13.09 11.86 -55.13
C TYR A 339 -13.83 13.20 -55.23
N VAL A 340 -13.72 14.06 -54.20
CA VAL A 340 -14.35 15.39 -54.18
C VAL A 340 -13.77 16.29 -55.28
N LEU A 341 -12.45 16.29 -55.47
CA LEU A 341 -11.80 17.12 -56.49
C LEU A 341 -12.18 16.68 -57.91
N LEU A 342 -12.22 15.37 -58.18
CA LEU A 342 -12.51 14.82 -59.51
C LEU A 342 -13.98 14.99 -59.92
N ASN A 343 -14.92 14.83 -58.98
CA ASN A 343 -16.36 14.97 -59.24
C ASN A 343 -16.86 16.41 -59.10
N PHE A 344 -16.44 17.12 -58.04
CA PHE A 344 -17.08 18.37 -57.61
C PHE A 344 -16.15 19.59 -57.63
N GLY A 345 -14.87 19.45 -57.98
CA GLY A 345 -13.92 20.56 -58.10
C GLY A 345 -14.47 21.76 -58.90
N PRO A 346 -15.07 21.56 -60.10
CA PRO A 346 -15.69 22.65 -60.85
C PRO A 346 -16.84 23.36 -60.11
N LEU A 347 -17.64 22.62 -59.33
CA LEU A 347 -18.76 23.17 -58.55
C LEU A 347 -18.25 23.98 -57.35
N ILE A 348 -17.16 23.55 -56.72
CA ILE A 348 -16.48 24.32 -55.66
C ILE A 348 -15.87 25.61 -56.23
N ARG A 349 -15.28 25.59 -57.44
CA ARG A 349 -14.79 26.81 -58.12
C ARG A 349 -15.91 27.82 -58.39
N LYS A 350 -17.10 27.31 -58.75
CA LYS A 350 -18.34 28.11 -58.89
C LYS A 350 -18.98 28.49 -57.55
N ARG A 351 -18.31 28.19 -56.42
CA ARG A 351 -18.76 28.45 -55.05
C ARG A 351 -20.17 27.92 -54.79
N LEU A 352 -20.49 26.70 -55.21
CA LEU A 352 -21.79 26.05 -54.93
C LEU A 352 -21.76 25.25 -53.62
N ARG A 353 -22.93 24.89 -53.09
CA ARG A 353 -23.10 24.12 -51.83
C ARG A 353 -22.84 22.63 -52.06
N VAL A 354 -21.59 22.28 -52.34
CA VAL A 354 -21.18 20.92 -52.71
C VAL A 354 -21.45 19.90 -51.60
N TYR A 355 -21.38 20.29 -50.32
CA TYR A 355 -21.66 19.38 -49.21
C TYR A 355 -23.04 18.69 -49.27
N LYS A 356 -24.03 19.30 -49.96
CA LYS A 356 -25.38 18.72 -50.10
C LYS A 356 -25.47 17.60 -51.14
N VAL A 357 -24.60 17.63 -52.15
CA VAL A 357 -24.67 16.76 -53.34
C VAL A 357 -23.46 15.82 -53.46
N VAL A 358 -22.58 15.81 -52.47
CA VAL A 358 -21.30 15.09 -52.51
C VAL A 358 -21.46 13.57 -52.66
N PHE A 359 -22.61 13.01 -52.31
CA PHE A 359 -22.92 11.58 -52.44
C PHE A 359 -23.75 11.23 -53.69
N GLU A 360 -23.98 12.20 -54.57
CA GLU A 360 -24.66 12.02 -55.86
C GLU A 360 -23.65 12.29 -57.00
N PRO A 361 -22.66 11.38 -57.21
CA PRO A 361 -21.60 11.62 -58.18
C PRO A 361 -22.10 11.61 -59.63
N ARG A 362 -21.45 12.41 -60.48
CA ARG A 362 -21.69 12.42 -61.94
C ARG A 362 -20.62 11.73 -62.77
N ARG A 363 -19.41 11.52 -62.23
CA ARG A 363 -18.26 10.98 -62.96
C ARG A 363 -17.76 9.68 -62.36
N LEU A 364 -17.19 9.77 -61.16
CA LEU A 364 -16.66 8.61 -60.44
C LEU A 364 -17.65 8.22 -59.34
N PRO A 365 -18.15 6.97 -59.32
CA PRO A 365 -19.01 6.50 -58.24
C PRO A 365 -18.30 6.57 -56.88
N PHE A 366 -19.02 6.39 -55.78
CA PHE A 366 -18.46 6.57 -54.44
C PHE A 366 -17.63 5.37 -53.94
N TYR A 367 -17.98 4.14 -54.33
CA TYR A 367 -17.30 2.91 -53.86
C TYR A 367 -15.76 2.84 -54.11
N PRO A 368 -15.15 3.46 -55.14
CA PRO A 368 -13.71 3.48 -55.32
C PRO A 368 -12.95 4.14 -54.16
N VAL A 369 -13.59 5.04 -53.39
CA VAL A 369 -12.98 5.61 -52.17
C VAL A 369 -12.62 4.49 -51.19
N TYR A 370 -13.51 3.52 -51.00
CA TYR A 370 -13.27 2.36 -50.15
C TYR A 370 -12.25 1.40 -50.74
N ILE A 371 -12.32 1.11 -52.05
CA ILE A 371 -11.37 0.19 -52.71
C ILE A 371 -9.94 0.73 -52.60
N LEU A 372 -9.71 2.01 -52.93
CA LEU A 372 -8.39 2.62 -52.85
C LEU A 372 -7.88 2.68 -51.42
N ALA A 373 -8.75 3.03 -50.47
CA ALA A 373 -8.33 3.16 -49.08
C ALA A 373 -8.02 1.81 -48.42
N VAL A 374 -8.89 0.80 -48.61
CA VAL A 374 -8.67 -0.55 -48.10
C VAL A 374 -7.47 -1.20 -48.81
N GLY A 375 -7.28 -0.97 -50.11
CA GLY A 375 -6.09 -1.39 -50.83
C GLY A 375 -4.80 -0.78 -50.26
N GLY A 376 -4.82 0.51 -49.94
CA GLY A 376 -3.72 1.20 -49.26
C GLY A 376 -3.41 0.63 -47.87
N LEU A 377 -4.45 0.37 -47.06
CA LEU A 377 -4.33 -0.28 -45.76
C LEU A 377 -3.69 -1.67 -45.89
N ILE A 378 -4.20 -2.52 -46.79
CA ILE A 378 -3.66 -3.86 -47.04
C ILE A 378 -2.21 -3.79 -47.49
N MET A 379 -1.88 -2.86 -48.40
CA MET A 379 -0.51 -2.67 -48.89
C MET A 379 0.47 -2.33 -47.77
N VAL A 380 0.10 -1.40 -46.87
CA VAL A 380 0.91 -1.05 -45.70
C VAL A 380 1.06 -2.24 -44.75
N GLN A 381 -0.03 -2.97 -44.49
CA GLN A 381 0.00 -4.14 -43.62
C GLN A 381 0.87 -5.26 -44.18
N VAL A 382 0.77 -5.58 -45.47
CA VAL A 382 1.60 -6.60 -46.10
C VAL A 382 3.07 -6.19 -46.12
N ARG A 383 3.36 -4.92 -46.43
CA ARG A 383 4.74 -4.38 -46.42
C ARG A 383 5.40 -4.49 -45.05
N ASN A 384 4.63 -4.31 -43.98
CA ASN A 384 5.14 -4.28 -42.60
C ASN A 384 5.02 -5.64 -41.89
N ASN A 385 4.78 -6.74 -42.61
CA ASN A 385 4.60 -8.09 -42.06
C ASN A 385 3.41 -8.22 -41.08
N ARG A 386 2.26 -7.61 -41.43
CA ARG A 386 0.95 -7.72 -40.76
C ARG A 386 0.95 -7.39 -39.25
N PRO A 387 1.47 -6.23 -38.82
CA PRO A 387 1.61 -5.91 -37.40
C PRO A 387 0.28 -5.80 -36.63
N LEU A 388 -0.84 -5.53 -37.31
CA LEU A 388 -2.14 -5.35 -36.64
C LEU A 388 -2.74 -6.68 -36.16
N THR A 389 -2.58 -7.77 -36.91
CA THR A 389 -3.12 -9.08 -36.49
C THR A 389 -2.39 -9.58 -35.26
N ASP A 390 -1.07 -9.42 -35.24
CA ASP A 390 -0.22 -9.87 -34.14
C ASP A 390 -0.46 -9.01 -32.89
N GLN A 391 -0.68 -7.70 -33.04
CA GLN A 391 -1.07 -6.83 -31.93
C GLN A 391 -2.43 -7.19 -31.32
N VAL A 392 -3.44 -7.50 -32.13
CA VAL A 392 -4.76 -7.91 -31.61
C VAL A 392 -4.66 -9.26 -30.89
N ALA A 393 -3.95 -10.22 -31.48
CA ALA A 393 -3.71 -11.53 -30.86
C ALA A 393 -2.91 -11.41 -29.55
N ALA A 394 -1.86 -10.56 -29.52
CA ALA A 394 -1.12 -10.28 -28.28
C ALA A 394 -2.04 -9.67 -27.21
N GLY A 395 -2.98 -8.82 -27.59
CA GLY A 395 -3.98 -8.28 -26.68
C GLY A 395 -4.89 -9.36 -26.07
N GLU A 396 -5.34 -10.32 -26.87
CA GLU A 396 -6.12 -11.47 -26.38
C GLU A 396 -5.30 -12.33 -25.39
N TYR A 397 -4.04 -12.63 -25.72
CA TYR A 397 -3.15 -13.38 -24.83
C TYR A 397 -2.82 -12.64 -23.54
N ASN A 398 -2.76 -11.31 -23.54
CA ASN A 398 -2.64 -10.53 -22.31
C ASN A 398 -3.82 -10.75 -21.37
N HIS A 399 -5.05 -10.73 -21.88
CA HIS A 399 -6.24 -10.99 -21.08
C HIS A 399 -6.27 -12.42 -20.53
N LEU A 400 -5.88 -13.41 -21.35
CA LEU A 400 -5.77 -14.80 -20.92
C LEU A 400 -4.66 -14.98 -19.87
N GLY A 401 -3.52 -14.31 -20.04
CA GLY A 401 -2.42 -14.28 -19.08
C GLY A 401 -2.84 -13.67 -17.74
N ASP A 402 -3.58 -12.57 -17.75
CA ASP A 402 -4.07 -11.91 -16.53
C ASP A 402 -5.05 -12.79 -15.75
N LEU A 403 -6.00 -13.42 -16.45
CA LEU A 403 -6.95 -14.36 -15.86
C LEU A 403 -6.24 -15.58 -15.26
N THR A 404 -5.35 -16.21 -16.02
CA THR A 404 -4.64 -17.42 -15.55
C THR A 404 -3.64 -17.11 -14.44
N ARG A 405 -3.02 -15.93 -14.43
CA ARG A 405 -2.21 -15.45 -13.30
C ARG A 405 -3.08 -15.30 -12.05
N GLN A 406 -4.25 -14.66 -12.16
CA GLN A 406 -5.18 -14.53 -11.04
C GLN A 406 -5.59 -15.90 -10.47
N GLN A 407 -5.91 -16.87 -11.34
CA GLN A 407 -6.23 -18.24 -10.93
C GLN A 407 -5.04 -18.92 -10.24
N SER A 408 -3.81 -18.75 -10.76
CA SER A 408 -2.60 -19.27 -10.12
C SER A 408 -2.29 -18.63 -8.77
N GLU A 409 -2.68 -17.39 -8.55
CA GLU A 409 -2.48 -16.70 -7.26
C GLU A 409 -3.52 -17.15 -6.24
N ALA A 410 -4.73 -17.48 -6.70
CA ALA A 410 -5.80 -18.05 -5.87
C ALA A 410 -5.51 -19.52 -5.47
N ASP A 411 -4.88 -20.30 -6.34
CA ASP A 411 -4.35 -21.64 -6.04
C ASP A 411 -2.83 -21.72 -6.27
N PRO A 412 -2.01 -21.28 -5.28
CA PRO A 412 -0.57 -21.26 -5.41
C PRO A 412 0.05 -22.65 -5.60
N SER A 413 -0.65 -23.72 -5.21
CA SER A 413 -0.16 -25.10 -5.29
C SER A 413 -0.15 -25.64 -6.73
N ASN A 414 -1.02 -25.12 -7.58
CA ASN A 414 -1.16 -25.55 -8.95
C ASN A 414 -0.17 -24.84 -9.90
N LEU A 415 1.03 -25.41 -10.03
CA LEU A 415 2.09 -24.87 -10.88
C LEU A 415 1.73 -24.82 -12.38
N SER A 416 0.78 -25.64 -12.83
CA SER A 416 0.39 -25.67 -14.25
C SER A 416 -0.25 -24.36 -14.70
N LEU A 417 -1.02 -23.70 -13.81
CA LEU A 417 -1.64 -22.40 -14.08
C LEU A 417 -0.59 -21.28 -14.18
N ALA A 418 0.43 -21.31 -13.33
CA ALA A 418 1.54 -20.36 -13.41
C ALA A 418 2.32 -20.49 -14.73
N LEU A 419 2.64 -21.73 -15.14
CA LEU A 419 3.32 -22.00 -16.40
C LEU A 419 2.46 -21.58 -17.61
N LEU A 420 1.14 -21.81 -17.54
CA LEU A 420 0.21 -21.40 -18.58
C LEU A 420 0.13 -19.86 -18.69
N ALA A 421 0.04 -19.16 -17.55
CA ALA A 421 0.05 -17.70 -17.52
C ALA A 421 1.36 -17.14 -18.10
N GLU A 422 2.50 -17.68 -17.69
CA GLU A 422 3.80 -17.31 -18.25
C GLU A 422 3.84 -17.55 -19.76
N ARG A 423 3.30 -18.68 -20.24
CA ARG A 423 3.25 -19.00 -21.66
C ARG A 423 2.40 -18.01 -22.44
N TYR A 424 1.22 -17.62 -21.93
CA TYR A 424 0.39 -16.61 -22.58
C TYR A 424 1.10 -15.25 -22.66
N TYR A 425 1.75 -14.82 -21.59
CA TYR A 425 2.54 -13.60 -21.64
C TYR A 425 3.78 -13.70 -22.54
N ALA A 426 4.41 -14.87 -22.64
CA ALA A 426 5.51 -15.08 -23.57
C ALA A 426 5.02 -15.04 -25.03
N GLU A 427 3.86 -15.62 -25.33
CA GLU A 427 3.24 -15.56 -26.65
C GLU A 427 2.91 -14.10 -27.04
N ALA A 428 2.31 -13.34 -26.13
CA ALA A 428 2.04 -11.91 -26.34
C ALA A 428 3.34 -11.08 -26.47
N GLY A 429 4.26 -11.22 -25.52
CA GLY A 429 5.38 -10.29 -25.30
C GLY A 429 6.72 -10.70 -25.89
N ASP A 430 6.91 -11.96 -26.31
CA ASP A 430 8.17 -12.44 -26.94
C ASP A 430 7.95 -12.89 -28.40
N VAL A 431 6.75 -13.39 -28.75
CA VAL A 431 6.43 -13.89 -30.10
C VAL A 431 5.70 -12.84 -30.94
N LEU A 432 4.49 -12.45 -30.53
CA LEU A 432 3.58 -11.63 -31.34
C LEU A 432 3.94 -10.14 -31.30
N TYR A 433 4.21 -9.62 -30.10
CA TYR A 433 4.50 -8.20 -29.90
C TYR A 433 5.69 -8.00 -28.96
N ARG A 434 6.89 -8.33 -29.46
CA ARG A 434 8.16 -8.29 -28.70
C ARG A 434 8.32 -7.08 -27.78
N GLY A 435 8.64 -7.32 -26.51
CA GLY A 435 8.79 -6.28 -25.48
C GLY A 435 7.47 -5.62 -25.09
N ASP A 436 6.35 -6.34 -25.20
CA ASP A 436 5.04 -5.82 -24.79
C ASP A 436 5.04 -5.42 -23.31
N LEU A 437 4.71 -4.16 -23.03
CA LEU A 437 4.71 -3.62 -21.68
C LEU A 437 3.75 -4.39 -20.76
N HIS A 438 2.52 -4.62 -21.21
CA HIS A 438 1.50 -5.31 -20.41
C HIS A 438 1.92 -6.75 -20.11
N ALA A 439 2.31 -7.52 -21.14
CA ALA A 439 2.76 -8.90 -20.96
C ALA A 439 3.96 -9.03 -20.02
N GLN A 440 4.97 -8.16 -20.17
CA GLN A 440 6.17 -8.21 -19.32
C GLN A 440 5.88 -7.77 -17.88
N MET A 441 4.96 -6.82 -17.66
CA MET A 441 4.45 -6.51 -16.32
C MET A 441 3.67 -7.68 -15.72
N GLY A 442 2.86 -8.37 -16.53
CA GLY A 442 2.19 -9.62 -16.17
C GLY A 442 3.15 -10.69 -15.66
N ARG A 443 4.24 -10.92 -16.41
CA ARG A 443 5.32 -11.84 -15.98
C ARG A 443 6.02 -11.35 -14.72
N ALA A 444 6.33 -10.06 -14.65
CA ALA A 444 6.97 -9.49 -13.47
C ALA A 444 6.13 -9.71 -12.20
N ALA A 445 4.81 -9.47 -12.28
CA ALA A 445 3.88 -9.75 -11.19
C ALA A 445 3.83 -11.23 -10.80
N LEU A 446 3.77 -12.13 -11.79
CA LEU A 446 3.81 -13.58 -11.55
C LEU A 446 5.12 -14.00 -10.85
N TYR A 447 6.27 -13.50 -11.31
CA TYR A 447 7.57 -13.78 -10.70
C TYR A 447 7.69 -13.17 -9.31
N ARG A 448 7.16 -11.97 -9.06
CA ARG A 448 7.09 -11.34 -7.74
C ARG A 448 6.33 -12.23 -6.76
N PHE A 449 5.13 -12.68 -7.14
CA PHE A 449 4.30 -13.57 -6.32
C PHE A 449 5.03 -14.87 -5.96
N ARG A 450 5.80 -15.41 -6.92
CA ARG A 450 6.61 -16.62 -6.77
C ARG A 450 7.99 -16.37 -6.15
N GLN A 451 8.29 -15.15 -5.71
CA GLN A 451 9.57 -14.75 -5.10
C GLN A 451 10.80 -14.96 -6.02
N GLN A 452 10.63 -14.83 -7.34
CA GLN A 452 11.68 -15.01 -8.34
C GLN A 452 12.28 -13.67 -8.81
N ARG A 453 13.02 -12.99 -7.91
CA ARG A 453 13.59 -11.64 -8.13
C ARG A 453 14.31 -11.50 -9.48
N GLN A 454 15.19 -12.43 -9.85
CA GLN A 454 15.96 -12.31 -11.09
C GLN A 454 15.11 -12.43 -12.35
N ASN A 455 14.10 -13.32 -12.34
CA ASN A 455 13.18 -13.47 -13.47
C ASN A 455 12.30 -12.23 -13.63
N GLU A 456 11.91 -11.62 -12.52
CA GLU A 456 11.21 -10.33 -12.50
C GLU A 456 12.04 -9.23 -13.16
N ILE A 457 13.30 -9.03 -12.74
CA ILE A 457 14.21 -8.05 -13.34
C ILE A 457 14.36 -8.30 -14.85
N ASN A 458 14.51 -9.56 -15.26
CA ASN A 458 14.67 -9.93 -16.67
C ASN A 458 13.43 -9.63 -17.51
N ALA A 459 12.22 -9.78 -16.96
CA ALA A 459 10.97 -9.40 -17.65
C ALA A 459 10.85 -7.88 -17.79
N LEU A 460 11.13 -7.15 -16.71
CA LEU A 460 11.08 -5.69 -16.70
C LEU A 460 12.10 -5.05 -17.65
N ARG A 461 13.35 -5.55 -17.67
CA ARG A 461 14.37 -5.11 -18.65
C ARG A 461 13.94 -5.40 -20.10
N ARG A 462 13.22 -6.50 -20.36
CA ARG A 462 12.64 -6.77 -21.69
C ARG A 462 11.60 -5.75 -22.11
N ALA A 463 10.78 -5.24 -21.18
CA ALA A 463 9.82 -4.16 -21.48
C ALA A 463 10.53 -2.87 -21.92
N LEU A 464 11.70 -2.57 -21.34
CA LEU A 464 12.50 -1.39 -21.68
C LEU A 464 13.12 -1.43 -23.08
N LEU A 465 13.11 -2.57 -23.78
CA LEU A 465 13.60 -2.66 -25.17
C LEU A 465 12.81 -1.74 -26.14
N ARG A 466 11.56 -1.41 -25.81
CA ARG A 466 10.73 -0.48 -26.60
C ARG A 466 10.94 0.99 -26.24
N GLY A 467 11.63 1.26 -25.14
CA GLY A 467 11.93 2.58 -24.62
C GLY A 467 11.72 2.68 -23.11
N PRO A 468 12.23 3.74 -22.48
CA PRO A 468 12.00 4.00 -21.07
C PRO A 468 10.51 4.17 -20.77
N ASN A 469 10.09 3.72 -19.59
CA ASN A 469 8.72 3.84 -19.11
C ASN A 469 8.73 4.09 -17.61
N GLU A 470 7.95 5.08 -17.14
CA GLU A 470 7.88 5.45 -15.73
C GLU A 470 7.65 4.25 -14.80
N LYS A 471 6.61 3.47 -15.07
CA LYS A 471 6.18 2.37 -14.19
C LYS A 471 7.22 1.26 -14.10
N ILE A 472 7.86 0.92 -15.23
CA ILE A 472 8.93 -0.07 -15.28
C ILE A 472 10.17 0.43 -14.54
N SER A 473 10.56 1.69 -14.76
CA SER A 473 11.71 2.29 -14.09
C SER A 473 11.54 2.31 -12.57
N LEU A 474 10.36 2.68 -12.07
CA LEU A 474 10.05 2.67 -10.63
C LEU A 474 10.06 1.25 -10.07
N ARG A 475 9.43 0.28 -10.78
CA ARG A 475 9.44 -1.12 -10.32
C ARG A 475 10.84 -1.72 -10.27
N LEU A 476 11.67 -1.46 -11.29
CA LEU A 476 13.08 -1.89 -11.29
C LEU A 476 13.86 -1.25 -10.13
N ALA A 477 13.69 0.06 -9.91
CA ALA A 477 14.34 0.75 -8.80
C ALA A 477 13.95 0.17 -7.44
N ALA A 478 12.68 -0.18 -7.24
CA ALA A 478 12.20 -0.84 -6.02
C ALA A 478 12.80 -2.25 -5.80
N LEU A 479 13.36 -2.88 -6.85
CA LEU A 479 14.09 -4.13 -6.76
C LEU A 479 15.58 -3.94 -6.48
N PHE A 480 16.14 -2.74 -6.71
CA PHE A 480 17.56 -2.41 -6.52
C PHE A 480 17.84 -1.89 -5.11
N ASN A 481 17.69 -2.78 -4.14
CA ASN A 481 17.84 -2.45 -2.71
C ASN A 481 19.23 -2.75 -2.15
N ASP A 482 20.08 -3.46 -2.90
CA ASP A 482 21.44 -3.78 -2.49
C ASP A 482 22.41 -2.62 -2.81
N PRO A 483 23.45 -2.36 -1.98
CA PRO A 483 24.44 -1.33 -2.27
C PRO A 483 25.14 -1.50 -3.62
N ALA A 484 25.25 -2.74 -4.11
CA ALA A 484 25.83 -3.04 -5.43
C ALA A 484 24.95 -2.57 -6.60
N ASP A 485 23.64 -2.45 -6.40
CA ASP A 485 22.67 -2.10 -7.46
C ASP A 485 22.46 -0.58 -7.59
N LEU A 486 23.08 0.22 -6.71
CA LEU A 486 22.85 1.68 -6.61
C LEU A 486 23.00 2.39 -7.96
N PHE A 487 24.07 2.12 -8.71
CA PHE A 487 24.31 2.78 -10.00
C PHE A 487 23.32 2.36 -11.07
N GLU A 488 22.88 1.10 -11.06
CA GLU A 488 21.87 0.62 -11.99
C GLU A 488 20.51 1.28 -11.68
N GLY A 489 20.13 1.39 -10.40
CA GLY A 489 18.93 2.12 -9.98
C GLY A 489 18.97 3.60 -10.38
N LEU A 490 20.10 4.29 -10.17
CA LEU A 490 20.28 5.68 -10.63
C LEU A 490 20.12 5.80 -12.14
N GLU A 491 20.71 4.89 -12.92
CA GLU A 491 20.65 4.92 -14.38
C GLU A 491 19.21 4.70 -14.88
N VAL A 492 18.53 3.66 -14.38
CA VAL A 492 17.16 3.31 -14.79
C VAL A 492 16.17 4.44 -14.49
N LEU A 493 16.28 5.07 -13.31
CA LEU A 493 15.43 6.20 -12.95
C LEU A 493 15.77 7.47 -13.74
N ARG A 494 17.07 7.76 -14.01
CA ARG A 494 17.47 8.90 -14.85
C ARG A 494 16.99 8.75 -16.29
N LEU A 495 17.10 7.56 -16.87
CA LEU A 495 16.59 7.27 -18.21
C LEU A 495 15.06 7.40 -18.26
N GLY A 496 14.37 6.92 -17.23
CA GLY A 496 12.93 7.12 -17.06
C GLY A 496 12.58 8.61 -17.01
N LEU A 497 13.21 9.39 -16.12
CA LEU A 497 12.92 10.82 -15.95
C LEU A 497 13.29 11.63 -17.19
N LYS A 498 14.27 11.19 -17.98
CA LYS A 498 14.59 11.82 -19.27
C LYS A 498 13.47 11.61 -20.30
N ALA A 499 12.86 10.43 -20.30
CA ALA A 499 11.73 10.12 -21.19
C ALA A 499 10.41 10.73 -20.72
N GLU A 500 10.23 10.85 -19.40
CA GLU A 500 9.04 11.43 -18.76
C GLU A 500 9.43 12.57 -17.80
N PRO A 501 9.82 13.75 -18.31
CA PRO A 501 10.38 14.85 -17.49
C PRO A 501 9.43 15.45 -16.45
N ARG A 502 8.13 15.13 -16.55
CA ARG A 502 7.07 15.62 -15.66
C ARG A 502 6.69 14.61 -14.57
N SER A 503 7.32 13.44 -14.51
CA SER A 503 7.06 12.46 -13.44
C SER A 503 7.65 12.93 -12.12
N ALA A 504 6.77 13.32 -11.19
CA ALA A 504 7.15 13.61 -9.81
C ALA A 504 7.63 12.34 -9.08
N ALA A 505 7.08 11.18 -9.41
CA ALA A 505 7.46 9.90 -8.79
C ALA A 505 8.92 9.54 -9.11
N LEU A 506 9.34 9.61 -10.38
CA LEU A 506 10.72 9.34 -10.78
C LEU A 506 11.72 10.34 -10.15
N ALA A 507 11.33 11.62 -10.06
CA ALA A 507 12.16 12.62 -9.40
C ALA A 507 12.29 12.35 -7.88
N GLY A 508 11.18 11.98 -7.21
CA GLY A 508 11.15 11.68 -5.79
C GLY A 508 11.97 10.45 -5.44
N ASP A 509 11.84 9.38 -6.21
CA ASP A 509 12.59 8.13 -6.01
C ASP A 509 14.08 8.31 -6.33
N LEU A 510 14.45 9.16 -7.29
CA LEU A 510 15.84 9.57 -7.48
C LEU A 510 16.40 10.27 -6.25
N ALA A 511 15.64 11.20 -5.66
CA ALA A 511 16.07 11.89 -4.45
C ALA A 511 16.32 10.89 -3.31
N GLN A 512 15.42 9.93 -3.11
CA GLN A 512 15.57 8.87 -2.11
C GLN A 512 16.77 7.96 -2.40
N LEU A 513 17.05 7.65 -3.66
CA LEU A 513 18.20 6.82 -3.99
C LEU A 513 19.53 7.58 -3.78
N PHE A 514 19.54 8.91 -3.95
CA PHE A 514 20.70 9.76 -3.63
C PHE A 514 20.98 9.91 -2.12
N THR A 515 20.00 9.69 -1.22
CA THR A 515 20.27 9.76 0.24
C THR A 515 21.26 8.70 0.70
N ARG A 516 21.39 7.60 -0.05
CA ARG A 516 22.38 6.54 0.16
C ARG A 516 23.80 6.95 -0.26
N THR A 517 23.99 8.18 -0.74
CA THR A 517 25.29 8.73 -1.18
C THR A 517 25.65 9.97 -0.36
N SER A 518 26.90 10.43 -0.46
CA SER A 518 27.33 11.69 0.15
C SER A 518 26.87 12.95 -0.61
N LEU A 519 26.10 12.81 -1.70
CA LEU A 519 25.71 13.91 -2.60
C LEU A 519 24.42 14.60 -2.14
N THR A 520 24.45 15.28 -0.99
CA THR A 520 23.29 15.98 -0.42
C THR A 520 22.67 17.03 -1.34
N ASP A 521 23.48 17.71 -2.15
CA ASP A 521 22.98 18.70 -3.13
C ASP A 521 22.09 18.05 -4.19
N SER A 522 22.39 16.80 -4.58
CA SER A 522 21.56 16.05 -5.52
C SER A 522 20.24 15.65 -4.89
N VAL A 523 20.24 15.28 -3.61
CA VAL A 523 19.00 15.00 -2.86
C VAL A 523 18.11 16.23 -2.86
N ALA A 524 18.63 17.39 -2.42
CA ALA A 524 17.88 18.65 -2.38
C ALA A 524 17.34 19.04 -3.77
N PHE A 525 18.17 18.95 -4.82
CA PHE A 525 17.76 19.26 -6.19
C PHE A 525 16.55 18.41 -6.65
N TYR A 526 16.58 17.10 -6.41
CA TYR A 526 15.50 16.21 -6.85
C TYR A 526 14.25 16.30 -5.94
N LEU A 527 14.40 16.60 -4.64
CA LEU A 527 13.28 16.94 -3.76
C LEU A 527 12.58 18.22 -4.21
N ASP A 528 13.34 19.28 -4.53
CA ASP A 528 12.79 20.55 -5.04
C ASP A 528 12.09 20.34 -6.39
N LYS A 529 12.69 19.52 -7.28
CA LYS A 529 12.05 19.16 -8.54
C LYS A 529 10.75 18.40 -8.34
N THR A 530 10.70 17.50 -7.35
CA THR A 530 9.48 16.76 -7.01
C THR A 530 8.38 17.71 -6.54
N GLU A 531 8.72 18.67 -5.68
CA GLU A 531 7.78 19.69 -5.19
C GLU A 531 7.30 20.62 -6.32
N GLN A 532 8.17 20.99 -7.26
CA GLN A 532 7.76 21.77 -8.44
C GLN A 532 6.79 21.02 -9.36
N LEU A 533 6.95 19.70 -9.49
CA LEU A 533 6.12 18.86 -10.36
C LEU A 533 4.80 18.46 -9.69
N ALA A 534 4.80 18.21 -8.38
CA ALA A 534 3.61 17.85 -7.60
C ALA A 534 3.60 18.56 -6.22
N PRO A 535 3.28 19.87 -6.20
CA PRO A 535 3.32 20.67 -4.99
C PRO A 535 2.44 20.13 -3.88
N GLY A 536 2.99 20.02 -2.67
CA GLY A 536 2.27 19.54 -1.48
C GLY A 536 1.86 18.07 -1.52
N SER A 537 2.35 17.28 -2.48
CA SER A 537 2.07 15.84 -2.52
C SER A 537 2.57 15.13 -1.26
N TYR A 538 1.88 14.06 -0.86
CA TYR A 538 2.21 13.28 0.33
C TYR A 538 3.68 12.80 0.33
N ALA A 539 4.13 12.24 -0.80
CA ALA A 539 5.51 11.81 -1.01
C ALA A 539 6.51 12.98 -0.86
N SER A 540 6.25 14.12 -1.51
CA SER A 540 7.13 15.29 -1.45
C SER A 540 7.31 15.80 -0.01
N ARG A 541 6.21 16.08 0.68
CA ARG A 541 6.24 16.64 2.05
C ARG A 541 6.89 15.69 3.05
N THR A 542 6.55 14.40 2.97
CA THR A 542 7.13 13.38 3.86
C THR A 542 8.63 13.26 3.65
N ASN A 543 9.08 13.21 2.39
CA ASN A 543 10.47 13.04 2.02
C ASN A 543 11.33 14.27 2.31
N GLN A 544 10.82 15.47 2.09
CA GLN A 544 11.51 16.71 2.45
C GLN A 544 11.72 16.80 3.96
N LEU A 545 10.68 16.57 4.75
CA LEU A 545 10.79 16.59 6.20
C LEU A 545 11.70 15.45 6.69
N GLY A 546 11.58 14.26 6.12
CA GLY A 546 12.41 13.11 6.45
C GLY A 546 13.90 13.37 6.18
N PHE A 547 14.23 13.96 5.02
CA PHE A 547 15.59 14.36 4.69
C PHE A 547 16.17 15.38 5.68
N LEU A 548 15.41 16.40 6.06
CA LEU A 548 15.88 17.37 7.05
C LEU A 548 16.12 16.73 8.42
N LEU A 549 15.26 15.78 8.82
CA LEU A 549 15.42 15.03 10.08
C LEU A 549 16.65 14.11 10.04
N SER A 550 16.90 13.40 8.93
CA SER A 550 18.07 12.52 8.81
C SER A 550 19.39 13.30 8.77
N GLN A 551 19.38 14.53 8.24
CA GLN A 551 20.53 15.45 8.28
C GLN A 551 20.64 16.24 9.59
N ASN A 552 19.75 16.03 10.57
CA ASN A 552 19.70 16.76 11.84
C ASN A 552 19.54 18.30 11.68
N LEU A 553 18.86 18.73 10.61
CA LEU A 553 18.57 20.13 10.28
C LEU A 553 17.22 20.56 10.90
N LEU A 554 17.17 20.59 12.24
CA LEU A 554 15.92 20.74 12.99
C LEU A 554 15.23 22.11 12.82
N GLU A 555 15.99 23.18 12.62
CA GLU A 555 15.41 24.52 12.45
C GLU A 555 14.79 24.71 11.06
N GLU A 556 15.41 24.17 10.02
CA GLU A 556 14.85 24.06 8.67
C GLU A 556 13.58 23.19 8.67
N ALA A 557 13.65 22.03 9.32
CA ALA A 557 12.50 21.14 9.49
C ALA A 557 11.34 21.85 10.21
N ARG A 558 11.65 22.62 11.26
CA ARG A 558 10.66 23.44 11.96
C ARG A 558 10.03 24.45 11.02
N LYS A 559 10.82 25.23 10.27
CA LYS A 559 10.30 26.23 9.31
C LYS A 559 9.35 25.62 8.29
N LEU A 560 9.69 24.45 7.74
CA LEU A 560 8.83 23.72 6.80
C LEU A 560 7.51 23.27 7.46
N SER A 561 7.53 23.00 8.77
CA SER A 561 6.39 22.43 9.50
C SER A 561 5.40 23.45 10.11
N ILE A 562 5.74 24.75 10.19
CA ILE A 562 4.97 25.77 10.94
C ILE A 562 3.52 25.90 10.46
N ASP A 563 3.27 25.86 9.14
CA ASP A 563 1.94 26.00 8.54
C ASP A 563 1.39 24.70 7.94
N THR A 564 2.10 23.58 8.15
CA THR A 564 1.72 22.29 7.54
C THR A 564 0.56 21.66 8.31
N LYS A 565 -0.63 21.64 7.70
CA LYS A 565 -1.73 20.78 8.14
C LYS A 565 -1.43 19.34 7.71
N VAL A 566 -1.35 18.44 8.68
CA VAL A 566 -1.14 17.01 8.45
C VAL A 566 -2.51 16.32 8.32
N PRO A 567 -2.87 15.81 7.13
CA PRO A 567 -4.08 15.03 6.92
C PRO A 567 -4.04 13.69 7.69
N VAL A 568 -5.21 13.10 7.93
CA VAL A 568 -5.35 11.82 8.66
C VAL A 568 -4.82 10.64 7.86
N ASP A 569 -4.85 10.73 6.54
CA ASP A 569 -4.43 9.72 5.56
C ASP A 569 -2.95 9.81 5.17
N GLU A 570 -2.15 10.61 5.88
CA GLU A 570 -0.71 10.78 5.63
C GLU A 570 0.13 10.34 6.85
N PRO A 571 0.12 9.03 7.19
CA PRO A 571 0.73 8.52 8.42
C PRO A 571 2.26 8.76 8.49
N GLY A 572 2.96 8.68 7.37
CA GLY A 572 4.40 8.93 7.28
C GLY A 572 4.77 10.38 7.60
N LEU A 573 3.98 11.34 7.09
CA LEU A 573 4.16 12.76 7.42
C LEU A 573 3.84 13.02 8.88
N ALA A 574 2.76 12.42 9.40
CA ALA A 574 2.39 12.52 10.81
C ALA A 574 3.47 11.96 11.75
N SER A 575 4.09 10.84 11.36
CA SER A 575 5.22 10.25 12.05
C SER A 575 6.41 11.20 12.10
N ASN A 576 6.87 11.71 10.95
CA ASN A 576 8.01 12.63 10.87
C ASN A 576 7.75 13.93 11.63
N TYR A 577 6.54 14.47 11.57
CA TYR A 577 6.16 15.64 12.35
C TYR A 577 6.26 15.36 13.85
N THR A 578 5.76 14.21 14.31
CA THR A 578 5.83 13.82 15.72
C THR A 578 7.28 13.60 16.17
N LEU A 579 8.12 13.03 15.31
CA LEU A 579 9.57 12.89 15.54
C LEU A 579 10.26 14.26 15.70
N LEU A 580 9.97 15.22 14.84
CA LEU A 580 10.45 16.60 14.97
C LEU A 580 10.04 17.21 16.33
N GLN A 581 8.80 16.98 16.76
CA GLN A 581 8.32 17.46 18.06
C GLN A 581 8.98 16.74 19.24
N LEU A 582 9.38 15.47 19.09
CA LEU A 582 10.15 14.74 20.10
C LEU A 582 11.57 15.31 20.25
N GLN A 583 12.20 15.69 19.14
CA GLN A 583 13.57 16.22 19.11
C GLN A 583 13.67 17.72 19.45
N THR A 584 12.55 18.44 19.47
CA THR A 584 12.53 19.87 19.79
C THR A 584 12.08 20.14 21.24
N PRO A 585 12.62 21.16 21.93
CA PRO A 585 12.24 21.44 23.32
C PRO A 585 10.79 21.96 23.48
N ALA A 586 10.34 22.80 22.55
CA ALA A 586 9.01 23.40 22.59
C ALA A 586 7.93 22.33 22.33
N SER A 587 6.92 22.23 23.21
CA SER A 587 5.81 21.29 23.02
C SER A 587 4.73 21.91 22.12
N SER A 588 4.67 21.46 20.87
CA SER A 588 3.56 21.77 19.98
C SER A 588 2.49 20.66 20.03
N LYS A 589 1.33 20.90 19.42
CA LYS A 589 0.32 19.88 19.21
C LYS A 589 0.85 18.88 18.17
N VAL A 590 0.79 17.58 18.46
CA VAL A 590 1.11 16.52 17.50
C VAL A 590 -0.18 16.04 16.81
N PRO A 591 -0.08 15.48 15.59
CA PRO A 591 -1.19 14.79 14.94
C PRO A 591 -1.73 13.65 15.81
N ASP A 592 -3.00 13.30 15.58
CA ASP A 592 -3.58 12.11 16.19
C ASP A 592 -2.93 10.83 15.62
N GLY A 593 -3.08 9.72 16.33
CA GLY A 593 -2.57 8.42 15.89
C GLY A 593 -3.38 7.84 14.74
N PRO A 594 -2.96 6.67 14.20
CA PRO A 594 -3.71 6.01 13.14
C PRO A 594 -5.17 5.76 13.57
N PRO A 595 -6.17 5.87 12.67
CA PRO A 595 -7.57 5.61 12.98
C PRO A 595 -7.80 4.29 13.71
N THR A 596 -8.70 4.24 14.69
CA THR A 596 -8.97 3.02 15.48
C THR A 596 -9.56 1.86 14.67
N SER A 597 -10.05 2.13 13.45
CA SER A 597 -10.52 1.12 12.50
C SER A 597 -9.38 0.33 11.85
N ILE A 598 -8.14 0.82 11.90
CA ILE A 598 -6.98 0.13 11.35
C ILE A 598 -6.48 -0.91 12.35
N SER A 599 -6.62 -2.19 11.99
CA SER A 599 -6.06 -3.34 12.72
C SER A 599 -4.76 -3.86 12.10
N LEU A 600 -4.57 -3.66 10.79
CA LEU A 600 -3.36 -4.04 10.05
C LEU A 600 -2.42 -2.83 9.95
N LEU A 601 -1.23 -2.93 10.53
CA LEU A 601 -0.23 -1.87 10.43
C LEU A 601 0.64 -2.08 9.19
N ASP A 602 0.95 -0.97 8.52
CA ASP A 602 2.08 -0.84 7.60
C ASP A 602 3.20 -0.02 8.27
N ASP A 603 4.36 0.10 7.62
CA ASP A 603 5.51 0.78 8.25
C ASP A 603 5.21 2.25 8.62
N ALA A 604 4.42 2.96 7.80
CA ALA A 604 4.07 4.35 8.04
C ALA A 604 3.11 4.50 9.23
N SER A 605 2.03 3.71 9.29
CA SER A 605 1.06 3.74 10.38
C SER A 605 1.62 3.18 11.68
N PHE A 606 2.52 2.19 11.61
CA PHE A 606 3.32 1.73 12.74
C PHE A 606 4.20 2.86 13.28
N ALA A 607 4.98 3.54 12.43
CA ALA A 607 5.86 4.63 12.85
C ALA A 607 5.07 5.80 13.46
N GLN A 608 3.91 6.15 12.90
CA GLN A 608 3.00 7.15 13.47
C GLN A 608 2.55 6.76 14.89
N LEU A 609 2.08 5.53 15.08
CA LEU A 609 1.65 5.02 16.39
C LEU A 609 2.82 5.00 17.37
N TYR A 610 3.97 4.52 16.92
CA TYR A 610 5.18 4.40 17.72
C TYR A 610 5.62 5.76 18.25
N HIS A 611 5.76 6.76 17.37
CA HIS A 611 6.13 8.11 17.78
C HIS A 611 5.08 8.81 18.64
N LEU A 612 3.79 8.57 18.41
CA LEU A 612 2.74 9.11 19.26
C LEU A 612 2.88 8.59 20.70
N VAL A 613 3.11 7.29 20.87
CA VAL A 613 3.31 6.68 22.20
C VAL A 613 4.56 7.26 22.86
N LEU A 614 5.68 7.36 22.13
CA LEU A 614 6.90 7.98 22.64
C LEU A 614 6.67 9.44 23.07
N PHE A 615 5.93 10.22 22.28
CA PHE A 615 5.60 11.61 22.60
C PHE A 615 4.75 11.71 23.87
N ASN A 616 3.77 10.82 24.03
CA ASN A 616 2.97 10.77 25.24
C ASN A 616 3.79 10.36 26.47
N VAL A 617 4.72 9.41 26.32
CA VAL A 617 5.64 9.02 27.39
C VAL A 617 6.53 10.21 27.81
N ALA A 618 7.16 10.88 26.84
CA ALA A 618 8.10 11.96 27.10
C ALA A 618 7.42 13.26 27.60
N LYS A 619 6.27 13.64 27.03
CA LYS A 619 5.71 14.99 27.16
C LYS A 619 4.25 15.05 27.64
N ARG A 620 3.46 14.00 27.48
CA ARG A 620 2.00 14.00 27.79
C ARG A 620 1.53 12.71 28.47
N LYS A 621 2.07 12.42 29.66
CA LYS A 621 1.78 11.18 30.39
C LYS A 621 0.28 10.95 30.65
N ASN A 622 -0.52 12.02 30.72
CA ASN A 622 -1.98 11.96 30.88
C ASN A 622 -2.72 11.37 29.66
N GLN A 623 -2.11 11.36 28.47
CA GLN A 623 -2.67 10.79 27.25
C GLN A 623 -2.43 9.28 27.12
N LEU A 624 -1.63 8.69 28.01
CA LEU A 624 -1.43 7.25 28.10
C LEU A 624 -2.69 6.62 28.74
N THR A 625 -3.81 6.58 28.03
CA THR A 625 -5.09 6.10 28.58
C THR A 625 -5.18 4.57 28.59
N PRO A 626 -6.07 3.97 29.42
CA PRO A 626 -6.34 2.52 29.35
C PRO A 626 -6.82 2.07 27.97
N ALA A 627 -7.53 2.93 27.25
CA ALA A 627 -7.97 2.68 25.87
C ALA A 627 -6.78 2.55 24.90
N LEU A 628 -5.77 3.42 25.01
CA LEU A 628 -4.55 3.31 24.21
C LEU A 628 -3.78 2.02 24.52
N LEU A 629 -3.63 1.66 25.80
CA LEU A 629 -2.98 0.41 26.19
C LEU A 629 -3.73 -0.82 25.70
N GLY A 630 -5.07 -0.82 25.79
CA GLY A 630 -5.92 -1.87 25.24
C GLY A 630 -5.72 -2.01 23.74
N ARG A 631 -5.64 -0.89 23.02
CA ARG A 631 -5.37 -0.89 21.58
C ARG A 631 -3.99 -1.44 21.21
N LEU A 632 -2.94 -1.08 21.95
CA LEU A 632 -1.61 -1.64 21.71
C LEU A 632 -1.60 -3.16 21.92
N SER A 633 -2.31 -3.64 22.95
CA SER A 633 -2.46 -5.07 23.20
C SER A 633 -3.23 -5.78 22.09
N THR A 634 -4.33 -5.21 21.58
CA THR A 634 -5.06 -5.80 20.45
C THR A 634 -4.18 -5.87 19.21
N LEU A 635 -3.48 -4.77 18.86
CA LEU A 635 -2.61 -4.74 17.68
C LEU A 635 -1.45 -5.74 17.77
N ALA A 636 -0.86 -5.94 18.96
CA ALA A 636 0.21 -6.91 19.17
C ALA A 636 -0.27 -8.35 19.01
N ASN A 637 -1.53 -8.63 19.35
CA ASN A 637 -2.11 -9.96 19.25
C ASN A 637 -2.66 -10.28 17.84
N GLU A 638 -2.67 -9.32 16.92
CA GLU A 638 -3.06 -9.57 15.54
C GLU A 638 -1.94 -10.31 14.78
N PRO A 639 -2.19 -11.52 14.25
CA PRO A 639 -1.14 -12.33 13.60
C PRO A 639 -0.46 -11.63 12.42
N ALA A 640 -1.20 -10.77 11.72
CA ALA A 640 -0.65 -10.05 10.58
C ALA A 640 0.30 -8.90 10.97
N ASN A 641 0.33 -8.49 12.23
CA ASN A 641 1.27 -7.51 12.77
C ASN A 641 2.50 -8.18 13.42
N ALA A 642 2.77 -9.46 13.15
CA ALA A 642 3.86 -10.20 13.77
C ALA A 642 5.23 -9.49 13.65
N ASN A 643 5.48 -8.80 12.53
CA ASN A 643 6.72 -8.03 12.31
C ASN A 643 6.91 -6.87 13.30
N TYR A 644 5.83 -6.38 13.91
CA TYR A 644 5.84 -5.27 14.87
C TYR A 644 5.63 -5.73 16.31
N TYR A 645 5.52 -7.05 16.56
CA TYR A 645 5.14 -7.61 17.85
C TYR A 645 6.06 -7.15 19.00
N GLU A 646 7.38 -7.26 18.80
CA GLU A 646 8.36 -6.89 19.82
C GLU A 646 8.27 -5.40 20.17
N GLN A 647 8.14 -4.55 19.16
CA GLN A 647 8.06 -3.10 19.33
C GLN A 647 6.73 -2.69 19.97
N LEU A 648 5.61 -3.33 19.61
CA LEU A 648 4.32 -3.08 20.24
C LEU A 648 4.30 -3.51 21.72
N LEU A 649 4.95 -4.62 22.06
CA LEU A 649 5.11 -5.05 23.44
C LEU A 649 6.01 -4.10 24.22
N PHE A 650 7.10 -3.63 23.61
CA PHE A 650 7.97 -2.59 24.15
C PHE A 650 7.22 -1.28 24.41
N LEU A 651 6.40 -0.80 23.47
CA LEU A 651 5.58 0.41 23.65
C LEU A 651 4.59 0.27 24.81
N GLN A 652 3.98 -0.92 24.98
CA GLN A 652 3.10 -1.20 26.12
C GLN A 652 3.87 -1.13 27.44
N ALA A 653 5.05 -1.77 27.50
CA ALA A 653 5.90 -1.72 28.69
C ALA A 653 6.30 -0.29 29.02
N LEU A 654 6.76 0.49 28.04
CA LEU A 654 7.17 1.87 28.20
C LEU A 654 6.01 2.78 28.65
N ALA A 655 4.83 2.62 28.05
CA ALA A 655 3.64 3.38 28.43
C ALA A 655 3.17 3.06 29.86
N ARG A 656 3.26 1.79 30.28
CA ARG A 656 2.95 1.38 31.66
C ARG A 656 3.97 1.89 32.67
N HIS A 657 5.27 1.83 32.33
CA HIS A 657 6.34 2.41 33.13
C HIS A 657 6.10 3.91 33.36
N ALA A 658 5.78 4.65 32.29
CA ALA A 658 5.50 6.09 32.38
C ALA A 658 4.26 6.44 33.21
N ARG A 659 3.30 5.50 33.34
CA ARG A 659 2.13 5.60 34.23
C ARG A 659 2.41 5.19 35.69
N GLY A 660 3.61 4.68 35.98
CA GLY A 660 3.98 4.13 37.29
C GLY A 660 3.50 2.69 37.54
N GLU A 661 3.04 1.98 36.50
CA GLU A 661 2.64 0.56 36.55
C GLU A 661 3.88 -0.34 36.36
N GLU A 662 4.87 -0.16 37.23
CA GLU A 662 6.23 -0.67 37.07
C GLU A 662 6.32 -2.20 36.97
N GLN A 663 5.61 -2.92 37.84
CA GLN A 663 5.63 -4.38 37.83
C GLN A 663 5.04 -4.95 36.53
N SER A 664 3.93 -4.39 36.05
CA SER A 664 3.34 -4.80 34.77
C SER A 664 4.24 -4.45 33.59
N ALA A 665 4.93 -3.30 33.63
CA ALA A 665 5.91 -2.93 32.61
C ALA A 665 7.06 -3.93 32.52
N ARG A 666 7.64 -4.32 33.67
CA ARG A 666 8.71 -5.32 33.71
C ARG A 666 8.25 -6.70 33.24
N GLN A 667 7.05 -7.13 33.62
CA GLN A 667 6.49 -8.42 33.19
C GLN A 667 6.32 -8.48 31.67
N LEU A 668 5.88 -7.40 31.03
CA LEU A 668 5.77 -7.33 29.57
C LEU A 668 7.14 -7.32 28.88
N LEU A 669 8.14 -6.70 29.50
CA LEU A 669 9.48 -6.58 28.93
C LEU A 669 10.35 -7.82 29.17
N ALA A 670 10.08 -8.61 30.20
CA ALA A 670 10.87 -9.78 30.60
C ALA A 670 11.08 -10.82 29.48
N PRO A 671 10.06 -11.19 28.67
CA PRO A 671 10.27 -12.09 27.54
C PRO A 671 11.25 -11.55 26.51
N LEU A 672 11.20 -10.24 26.22
CA LEU A 672 12.11 -9.59 25.28
C LEU A 672 13.55 -9.52 25.82
N ALA A 673 13.70 -9.48 27.15
CA ALA A 673 14.98 -9.42 27.83
C ALA A 673 15.60 -10.81 28.14
N ALA A 674 14.90 -11.93 27.89
CA ALA A 674 15.33 -13.26 28.32
C ALA A 674 16.44 -13.89 27.43
N GLY A 675 16.72 -13.33 26.25
CA GLY A 675 17.68 -13.87 25.28
C GLY A 675 19.12 -13.35 25.42
N THR A 676 19.98 -13.77 24.50
CA THR A 676 21.40 -13.35 24.40
C THR A 676 21.70 -12.53 23.14
N SER A 677 20.67 -12.10 22.41
CA SER A 677 20.80 -11.25 21.21
C SER A 677 21.09 -9.80 21.59
N ALA A 678 21.52 -8.99 20.61
CA ALA A 678 21.70 -7.55 20.80
C ALA A 678 20.38 -6.83 21.18
N SER A 679 19.24 -7.26 20.63
CA SER A 679 17.92 -6.74 21.01
C SER A 679 17.58 -7.09 22.46
N ALA A 680 17.82 -8.33 22.88
CA ALA A 680 17.64 -8.73 24.27
C ALA A 680 18.56 -7.94 25.22
N ALA A 681 19.81 -7.70 24.82
CA ALA A 681 20.75 -6.88 25.57
C ALA A 681 20.26 -5.43 25.75
N TYR A 682 19.62 -4.85 24.72
CA TYR A 682 18.98 -3.54 24.82
C TYR A 682 17.86 -3.54 25.87
N TYR A 683 16.95 -4.51 25.84
CA TYR A 683 15.86 -4.61 26.82
C TYR A 683 16.37 -4.92 28.23
N GLN A 684 17.46 -5.68 28.37
CA GLN A 684 18.13 -5.90 29.64
C GLN A 684 18.73 -4.60 30.19
N GLN A 685 19.36 -3.79 29.34
CA GLN A 685 19.86 -2.47 29.75
C GLN A 685 18.72 -1.58 30.23
N LEU A 686 17.60 -1.56 29.50
CA LEU A 686 16.42 -0.78 29.87
C LEU A 686 15.85 -1.20 31.23
N LEU A 687 15.69 -2.51 31.46
CA LEU A 687 15.28 -3.04 32.76
C LEU A 687 16.24 -2.62 33.88
N GLY A 688 17.56 -2.68 33.63
CA GLY A 688 18.57 -2.26 34.59
C GLY A 688 18.50 -0.77 34.92
N LEU A 689 18.22 0.09 33.92
CA LEU A 689 18.00 1.52 34.12
C LEU A 689 16.73 1.80 34.93
N TRP A 690 15.62 1.10 34.65
CA TRP A 690 14.38 1.21 35.44
C TRP A 690 14.58 0.75 36.88
N GLN A 691 15.27 -0.37 37.11
CA GLN A 691 15.61 -0.85 38.46
C GLN A 691 16.43 0.19 39.24
N LEU A 692 17.42 0.80 38.57
CA LEU A 692 18.25 1.84 39.12
C LEU A 692 17.44 3.11 39.44
N GLN A 693 16.47 3.49 38.61
CA GLN A 693 15.51 4.57 38.88
C GLN A 693 14.65 4.28 40.12
N GLN A 694 14.22 3.02 40.31
CA GLN A 694 13.45 2.60 41.48
C GLN A 694 14.31 2.37 42.74
N GLY A 695 15.64 2.53 42.67
CA GLY A 695 16.55 2.39 43.82
C GLY A 695 17.06 0.98 44.08
N GLN A 696 16.82 0.02 43.19
CA GLN A 696 17.27 -1.37 43.33
C GLN A 696 18.69 -1.54 42.79
N TYR A 697 19.66 -0.90 43.45
CA TYR A 697 21.01 -0.74 42.90
C TYR A 697 21.76 -2.07 42.69
N ALA A 698 21.58 -3.03 43.61
CA ALA A 698 22.29 -4.31 43.53
C ALA A 698 21.79 -5.21 42.38
N THR A 699 20.47 -5.30 42.18
CA THR A 699 19.87 -6.07 41.08
C THR A 699 20.10 -5.38 39.74
N ALA A 700 19.97 -4.04 39.70
CA ALA A 700 20.34 -3.24 38.53
C ALA A 700 21.79 -3.48 38.09
N ALA A 701 22.73 -3.54 39.03
CA ALA A 701 24.14 -3.80 38.71
C ALA A 701 24.35 -5.18 38.06
N ASN A 702 23.60 -6.20 38.47
CA ASN A 702 23.65 -7.53 37.87
C ASN A 702 22.99 -7.54 36.49
N GLN A 703 21.82 -6.91 36.35
CA GLN A 703 21.10 -6.81 35.09
C GLN A 703 21.91 -6.07 34.02
N LEU A 704 22.54 -4.95 34.39
CA LEU A 704 23.40 -4.16 33.51
C LEU A 704 24.71 -4.90 33.18
N ALA A 705 25.19 -5.78 34.06
CA ALA A 705 26.31 -6.67 33.75
C ALA A 705 25.93 -7.64 32.63
N PHE A 706 24.74 -8.24 32.75
CA PHE A 706 24.20 -9.18 31.77
C PHE A 706 23.94 -8.51 30.42
N ALA A 707 23.39 -7.29 30.42
CA ALA A 707 23.23 -6.48 29.21
C ALA A 707 24.58 -6.22 28.51
N ALA A 708 25.59 -5.82 29.28
CA ALA A 708 26.92 -5.54 28.73
C ALA A 708 27.60 -6.78 28.13
N THR A 709 27.40 -7.97 28.70
CA THR A 709 27.96 -9.22 28.15
C THR A 709 27.31 -9.66 26.84
N HIS A 710 26.08 -9.20 26.56
CA HIS A 710 25.31 -9.59 25.36
C HIS A 710 25.27 -8.50 24.27
N GLY A 711 26.13 -7.48 24.37
CA GLY A 711 26.33 -6.49 23.30
C GLY A 711 25.90 -5.06 23.63
N ALA A 712 25.23 -4.82 24.76
CA ALA A 712 24.85 -3.47 25.19
C ALA A 712 25.98 -2.79 25.97
N THR A 713 27.06 -2.41 25.29
CA THR A 713 28.28 -1.87 25.94
C THR A 713 28.03 -0.58 26.73
N SER A 714 27.06 0.24 26.31
CA SER A 714 26.67 1.46 27.05
C SER A 714 26.09 1.17 28.45
N ALA A 715 25.64 -0.06 28.73
CA ALA A 715 25.19 -0.48 30.05
C ALA A 715 26.31 -0.47 31.10
N LEU A 716 27.59 -0.55 30.69
CA LEU A 716 28.73 -0.54 31.61
C LEU A 716 28.80 0.74 32.42
N GLN A 717 28.51 1.90 31.83
CA GLN A 717 28.51 3.17 32.55
C GLN A 717 27.45 3.17 33.66
N ALA A 718 26.22 2.79 33.30
CA ALA A 718 25.11 2.66 34.27
C ALA A 718 25.45 1.64 35.38
N ARG A 719 26.15 0.56 35.05
CA ARG A 719 26.58 -0.47 36.01
C ARG A 719 27.54 0.08 37.06
N VAL A 720 28.45 0.99 36.68
CA VAL A 720 29.37 1.61 37.64
C VAL A 720 28.57 2.38 38.70
N TYR A 721 27.60 3.19 38.26
CA TYR A 721 26.72 3.92 39.17
C TYR A 721 25.90 2.99 40.05
N ALA A 722 25.33 1.92 39.48
CA ALA A 722 24.58 0.91 40.24
C ALA A 722 25.44 0.25 41.34
N LEU A 723 26.69 -0.12 41.01
CA LEU A 723 27.62 -0.71 41.98
C LEU A 723 28.00 0.28 43.09
N ALA A 724 28.31 1.52 42.73
CA ALA A 724 28.65 2.56 43.69
C ALA A 724 27.51 2.85 44.66
N LEU A 725 26.29 3.00 44.15
CA LEU A 725 25.08 3.25 44.95
C LEU A 725 24.66 2.03 45.79
N SER A 726 25.07 0.82 45.40
CA SER A 726 24.89 -0.40 46.21
C SER A 726 25.93 -0.57 47.34
N GLY A 727 26.86 0.38 47.51
CA GLY A 727 27.93 0.32 48.52
C GLY A 727 29.15 -0.51 48.11
N ARG A 728 29.29 -0.89 46.83
CA ARG A 728 30.36 -1.76 46.31
C ARG A 728 31.44 -0.98 45.57
N ALA A 729 32.15 -0.10 46.29
CA ALA A 729 33.13 0.82 45.72
C ALA A 729 34.23 0.13 44.91
N ASP A 730 34.82 -0.96 45.42
CA ASP A 730 35.91 -1.69 44.74
C ASP A 730 35.47 -2.29 43.40
N SER A 731 34.26 -2.85 43.37
CA SER A 731 33.66 -3.38 42.15
C SER A 731 33.36 -2.27 41.14
N ALA A 732 32.90 -1.11 41.61
CA ALA A 732 32.65 0.05 40.77
C ALA A 732 33.94 0.58 40.13
N LEU A 733 35.02 0.70 40.91
CA LEU A 733 36.35 1.10 40.42
C LEU A 733 36.91 0.12 39.38
N ALA A 734 36.74 -1.18 39.58
CA ALA A 734 37.19 -2.20 38.62
C ALA A 734 36.43 -2.14 37.29
N VAL A 735 35.14 -1.80 37.29
CA VAL A 735 34.36 -1.59 36.05
C VAL A 735 34.75 -0.26 35.40
N ALA A 736 34.92 0.81 36.17
CA ALA A 736 35.37 2.10 35.65
C ALA A 736 36.75 2.01 34.99
N GLY A 737 37.70 1.28 35.59
CA GLY A 737 39.02 1.03 35.00
C GLY A 737 38.96 0.29 33.67
N ARG A 738 38.00 -0.63 33.50
CA ARG A 738 37.76 -1.31 32.21
C ARG A 738 37.25 -0.36 31.13
N LEU A 739 36.37 0.58 31.49
CA LEU A 739 35.90 1.62 30.56
C LEU A 739 37.06 2.53 30.11
N VAL A 740 37.94 2.94 31.04
CA VAL A 740 39.13 3.75 30.73
C VAL A 740 40.14 2.99 29.84
N ALA A 741 40.20 1.67 29.96
CA ALA A 741 41.04 0.81 29.13
C ALA A 741 40.41 0.41 27.78
N SER A 742 39.17 0.83 27.50
CA SER A 742 38.47 0.47 26.25
C SER A 742 39.16 1.08 25.02
N SER A 743 39.09 0.41 23.86
CA SER A 743 39.55 0.98 22.60
C SER A 743 38.63 2.10 22.09
N ASP A 744 37.35 2.04 22.46
CA ASP A 744 36.32 3.02 22.11
C ASP A 744 36.56 4.36 22.83
N SER A 745 36.67 5.45 22.07
CA SER A 745 36.93 6.79 22.59
C SER A 745 35.80 7.30 23.49
N VAL A 746 34.54 6.98 23.17
CA VAL A 746 33.37 7.40 23.95
C VAL A 746 33.36 6.68 25.29
N GLN A 747 33.58 5.37 25.30
CA GLN A 747 33.65 4.58 26.52
C GLN A 747 34.82 5.00 27.41
N ARG A 748 35.97 5.35 26.83
CA ARG A 748 37.11 5.89 27.59
C ARG A 748 36.77 7.20 28.28
N GLN A 749 36.15 8.13 27.58
CA GLN A 749 35.71 9.41 28.15
C GLN A 749 34.70 9.19 29.28
N GLN A 750 33.71 8.31 29.06
CA GLN A 750 32.75 7.92 30.10
C GLN A 750 33.45 7.31 31.32
N GLY A 751 34.42 6.41 31.09
CA GLY A 751 35.20 5.78 32.16
C GLY A 751 35.98 6.79 32.99
N GLN A 752 36.65 7.75 32.35
CA GLN A 752 37.40 8.81 33.03
C GLN A 752 36.48 9.71 33.86
N GLN A 753 35.34 10.10 33.29
CA GLN A 753 34.35 10.92 33.98
C GLN A 753 33.81 10.23 35.22
N VAL A 754 33.41 8.96 35.11
CA VAL A 754 32.84 8.21 36.24
C VAL A 754 33.92 7.92 37.29
N GLN A 755 35.17 7.64 36.88
CA GLN A 755 36.28 7.44 37.81
C GLN A 755 36.59 8.70 38.64
N GLN A 756 36.56 9.88 38.03
CA GLN A 756 36.71 11.15 38.74
C GLN A 756 35.56 11.38 39.74
N GLN A 757 34.32 11.08 39.35
CA GLN A 757 33.15 11.21 40.23
C GLN A 757 33.18 10.23 41.42
N LEU A 758 33.67 9.00 41.21
CA LEU A 758 33.89 8.02 42.27
C LEU A 758 34.95 8.52 43.26
N ALA A 759 36.09 9.01 42.75
CA ALA A 759 37.17 9.54 43.59
C ALA A 759 36.75 10.77 44.39
N ALA A 760 35.89 11.62 43.83
CA ALA A 760 35.34 12.80 44.49
C ALA A 760 34.18 12.49 45.46
N GLY A 761 33.78 11.22 45.63
CA GLY A 761 32.65 10.84 46.50
C GLY A 761 31.31 11.44 46.09
N SER A 762 31.16 11.84 44.82
CA SER A 762 30.03 12.63 44.33
C SER A 762 28.80 11.78 43.95
N ILE A 763 28.94 10.45 43.97
CA ILE A 763 27.87 9.50 43.66
C ILE A 763 27.16 9.12 44.96
N VAL A 764 26.11 9.86 45.29
CA VAL A 764 25.34 9.70 46.53
C VAL A 764 23.86 9.43 46.18
N PRO A 765 23.15 8.57 46.92
CA PRO A 765 21.74 8.32 46.70
C PRO A 765 20.90 9.61 46.75
N VAL A 766 19.91 9.70 45.85
CA VAL A 766 19.01 10.85 45.79
C VAL A 766 18.15 10.91 47.05
N LYS A 767 18.28 11.99 47.85
CA LYS A 767 17.47 12.21 49.05
C LYS A 767 15.97 12.44 48.74
N ASN A 768 15.66 13.00 47.57
CA ASN A 768 14.28 13.17 47.12
C ASN A 768 13.82 11.93 46.34
N THR A 769 13.16 11.01 47.05
CA THR A 769 12.66 9.75 46.48
C THR A 769 11.24 9.87 45.91
N ALA A 770 10.65 11.07 45.81
CA ALA A 770 9.26 11.28 45.39
C ALA A 770 8.90 10.68 44.01
N GLY A 771 9.89 10.36 43.17
CA GLY A 771 9.72 9.68 41.89
C GLY A 771 9.70 8.14 41.93
N ARG A 772 10.02 7.49 43.06
CA ARG A 772 9.95 6.02 43.17
C ARG A 772 8.51 5.57 43.34
N VAL A 773 8.13 4.55 42.58
CA VAL A 773 6.80 3.96 42.65
C VAL A 773 6.58 3.39 44.06
N GLY A 774 5.39 3.65 44.62
CA GLY A 774 5.05 3.28 46.00
C GLY A 774 5.21 4.38 47.05
N ASN A 775 6.04 5.41 46.82
CA ASN A 775 6.27 6.45 47.84
C ASN A 775 5.04 7.33 48.12
N ASN A 776 4.29 7.68 47.08
CA ASN A 776 3.04 8.42 47.25
C ASN A 776 1.99 7.57 48.00
N TRP A 777 1.92 6.27 47.71
CA TRP A 777 1.01 5.36 48.41
C TRP A 777 1.44 5.15 49.86
N LEU A 778 2.74 5.11 50.13
CA LEU A 778 3.29 5.04 51.49
C LEU A 778 2.90 6.29 52.28
N ALA A 779 3.07 7.48 51.70
CA ALA A 779 2.67 8.74 52.33
C ALA A 779 1.16 8.77 52.62
N GLN A 780 0.33 8.34 51.67
CA GLN A 780 -1.12 8.21 51.85
C GLN A 780 -1.49 7.17 52.92
N ALA A 781 -0.79 6.03 52.97
CA ALA A 781 -0.99 4.99 53.98
C ALA A 781 -0.67 5.51 55.39
N GLN A 782 0.48 6.17 55.55
CA GLN A 782 0.92 6.78 56.81
C GLN A 782 -0.04 7.90 57.25
N GLN A 783 -0.51 8.73 56.32
CA GLN A 783 -1.51 9.75 56.62
C GLN A 783 -2.84 9.12 57.08
N ALA A 784 -3.29 8.04 56.43
CA ALA A 784 -4.48 7.31 56.84
C ALA A 784 -4.31 6.65 58.22
N GLU A 785 -3.11 6.14 58.56
CA GLU A 785 -2.80 5.67 59.92
C GLU A 785 -2.90 6.80 60.95
N GLN A 786 -2.33 7.98 60.67
CA GLN A 786 -2.41 9.15 61.54
C GLN A 786 -3.84 9.66 61.73
N GLN A 787 -4.67 9.56 60.70
CA GLN A 787 -6.10 9.92 60.72
C GLN A 787 -6.98 8.80 61.31
N ASN A 788 -6.39 7.71 61.79
CA ASN A 788 -7.10 6.55 62.33
C ASN A 788 -8.12 5.94 61.36
N LYS A 789 -7.78 5.89 60.06
CA LYS A 789 -8.57 5.30 58.95
C LYS A 789 -7.95 3.99 58.49
N PRO A 790 -8.20 2.88 59.19
CA PRO A 790 -7.45 1.64 58.99
C PRO A 790 -7.74 0.90 57.69
N VAL A 791 -8.95 1.06 57.14
CA VAL A 791 -9.34 0.43 55.86
C VAL A 791 -8.58 1.07 54.69
N GLU A 792 -8.48 2.41 54.69
CA GLU A 792 -7.72 3.15 53.69
C GLU A 792 -6.21 2.85 53.78
N ALA A 793 -5.65 2.81 55.00
CA ALA A 793 -4.26 2.42 55.23
C ALA A 793 -3.99 0.99 54.73
N THR A 794 -4.85 0.04 55.07
CA THR A 794 -4.74 -1.36 54.62
C THR A 794 -4.78 -1.45 53.09
N LYS A 795 -5.70 -0.72 52.44
CA LYS A 795 -5.81 -0.70 50.96
C LYS A 795 -4.52 -0.20 50.31
N ASN A 796 -3.91 0.87 50.83
CA ASN A 796 -2.67 1.40 50.28
C ASN A 796 -1.47 0.48 50.55
N TYR A 797 -1.40 -0.17 51.72
CA TYR A 797 -0.35 -1.15 52.00
C TYR A 797 -0.48 -2.43 51.17
N GLN A 798 -1.69 -2.94 50.96
CA GLN A 798 -1.95 -4.04 50.02
C GLN A 798 -1.51 -3.67 48.61
N ARG A 799 -1.78 -2.43 48.18
CA ARG A 799 -1.34 -1.93 46.88
C ARG A 799 0.18 -1.87 46.78
N ILE A 800 0.89 -1.40 47.80
CA ILE A 800 2.36 -1.39 47.85
C ILE A 800 2.91 -2.80 47.65
N VAL A 801 2.44 -3.78 48.43
CA VAL A 801 2.92 -5.16 48.33
C VAL A 801 2.65 -5.77 46.95
N ARG A 802 1.52 -5.41 46.32
CA ARG A 802 1.11 -5.97 45.02
C ARG A 802 1.74 -5.27 43.81
N GLU A 803 1.98 -3.97 43.86
CA GLU A 803 2.37 -3.15 42.69
C GLU A 803 3.76 -2.50 42.83
N ALA A 804 4.28 -2.40 44.05
CA ALA A 804 5.61 -1.87 44.35
C ALA A 804 6.40 -2.72 45.37
N PRO A 805 6.43 -4.07 45.24
CA PRO A 805 7.19 -4.92 46.17
C PRO A 805 8.69 -4.58 46.17
N PHE A 806 9.21 -4.03 45.08
CA PHE A 806 10.59 -3.57 44.98
C PHE A 806 10.93 -2.31 45.82
N ASN A 807 9.92 -1.59 46.34
CA ASN A 807 10.15 -0.42 47.19
C ASN A 807 10.37 -0.86 48.65
N GLU A 808 11.64 -1.03 49.00
CA GLU A 808 12.09 -1.50 50.31
C GLU A 808 11.43 -0.76 51.48
N ASP A 809 11.52 0.58 51.51
CA ASP A 809 10.99 1.39 52.61
C ASP A 809 9.47 1.23 52.78
N ALA A 810 8.75 1.19 51.65
CA ALA A 810 7.30 1.04 51.65
C ALA A 810 6.86 -0.36 52.09
N VAL A 811 7.58 -1.41 51.68
CA VAL A 811 7.31 -2.78 52.10
C VAL A 811 7.60 -2.98 53.58
N LEU A 812 8.72 -2.45 54.09
CA LEU A 812 9.05 -2.50 55.51
C LEU A 812 7.99 -1.79 56.38
N ALA A 813 7.47 -0.66 55.89
CA ALA A 813 6.37 0.02 56.55
C ALA A 813 5.07 -0.81 56.53
N ALA A 814 4.75 -1.45 55.40
CA ALA A 814 3.60 -2.35 55.28
C ALA A 814 3.68 -3.53 56.27
N ALA A 815 4.86 -4.18 56.34
CA ALA A 815 5.11 -5.29 57.26
C ALA A 815 5.00 -4.85 58.73
N SER A 816 5.50 -3.66 59.05
CA SER A 816 5.38 -3.07 60.39
C SER A 816 3.92 -2.78 60.76
N PHE A 817 3.13 -2.25 59.82
CA PHE A 817 1.69 -2.01 59.99
C PHE A 817 0.93 -3.32 60.29
N TYR A 818 1.17 -4.37 59.51
CA TYR A 818 0.51 -5.68 59.72
C TYR A 818 0.92 -6.35 61.04
N THR A 819 2.21 -6.27 61.40
CA THR A 819 2.72 -6.79 62.67
C THR A 819 2.04 -6.09 63.87
N ARG A 820 1.93 -4.75 63.86
CA ARG A 820 1.23 -4.00 64.92
C ARG A 820 -0.23 -4.41 65.10
N ARG A 821 -0.87 -4.87 64.02
CA ARG A 821 -2.26 -5.34 64.00
C ARG A 821 -2.42 -6.84 64.23
N ARG A 822 -1.33 -7.53 64.56
CA ARG A 822 -1.27 -9.00 64.76
C ARG A 822 -1.69 -9.80 63.52
N ASN A 823 -1.59 -9.22 62.32
CA ASN A 823 -1.76 -9.95 61.05
C ASN A 823 -0.39 -10.45 60.57
N TYR A 824 0.15 -11.44 61.27
CA TYR A 824 1.52 -11.91 61.05
C TYR A 824 1.72 -12.58 59.68
N GLN A 825 0.67 -13.22 59.13
CA GLN A 825 0.74 -13.80 57.78
C GLN A 825 0.93 -12.71 56.72
N ALA A 826 0.13 -11.63 56.75
CA ALA A 826 0.28 -10.53 55.81
C ALA A 826 1.62 -9.78 55.97
N ALA A 827 2.13 -9.68 57.20
CA ALA A 827 3.46 -9.13 57.46
C ALA A 827 4.57 -9.98 56.80
N TYR A 828 4.51 -11.30 56.99
CA TYR A 828 5.44 -12.23 56.37
C TYR A 828 5.38 -12.19 54.84
N GLU A 829 4.17 -12.24 54.27
CA GLU A 829 3.96 -12.17 52.80
C GLU A 829 4.47 -10.86 52.21
N ALA A 830 4.26 -9.73 52.91
CA ALA A 830 4.76 -8.42 52.47
C ALA A 830 6.29 -8.40 52.37
N VAL A 831 7.01 -8.85 53.41
CA VAL A 831 8.47 -8.86 53.38
C VAL A 831 9.01 -9.91 52.41
N ARG A 832 8.36 -11.08 52.29
CA ARG A 832 8.73 -12.08 51.28
C ARG A 832 8.67 -11.49 49.88
N ALA A 833 7.57 -10.82 49.52
CA ALA A 833 7.44 -10.16 48.23
C ALA A 833 8.53 -9.09 48.01
N GLY A 834 8.89 -8.33 49.06
CA GLY A 834 9.99 -7.38 48.97
C GLY A 834 11.37 -8.03 48.80
N LEU A 835 11.59 -9.18 49.45
CA LEU A 835 12.84 -9.92 49.37
C LEU A 835 13.01 -10.61 48.01
N ASP A 836 11.93 -11.07 47.37
CA ASP A 836 11.96 -11.63 46.02
C ASP A 836 12.51 -10.60 45.00
N GLU A 837 12.17 -9.32 45.17
CA GLU A 837 12.68 -8.23 44.33
C GLU A 837 14.06 -7.70 44.77
N ASN A 838 14.34 -7.73 46.08
CA ASN A 838 15.59 -7.22 46.68
C ASN A 838 16.29 -8.29 47.56
N PRO A 839 16.80 -9.38 46.98
CA PRO A 839 17.24 -10.56 47.74
C PRO A 839 18.46 -10.32 48.64
N ARG A 840 19.17 -9.20 48.46
CA ARG A 840 20.37 -8.83 49.23
C ARG A 840 20.15 -7.67 50.20
N SER A 841 18.90 -7.22 50.38
CA SER A 841 18.59 -6.12 51.28
C SER A 841 18.70 -6.58 52.74
N LEU A 842 19.66 -6.03 53.49
CA LEU A 842 19.84 -6.34 54.91
C LEU A 842 18.60 -5.96 55.75
N PRO A 843 17.96 -4.78 55.54
CA PRO A 843 16.73 -4.45 56.26
C PRO A 843 15.58 -5.41 55.98
N LEU A 844 15.38 -5.83 54.72
CA LEU A 844 14.34 -6.80 54.37
C LEU A 844 14.66 -8.19 54.92
N LEU A 845 15.90 -8.68 54.82
CA LEU A 845 16.31 -9.95 55.42
C LEU A 845 16.07 -9.98 56.94
N ARG A 846 16.42 -8.89 57.64
CA ARG A 846 16.16 -8.73 59.07
C ARG A 846 14.66 -8.78 59.37
N SER A 847 13.87 -7.99 58.64
CA SER A 847 12.42 -7.95 58.81
C SER A 847 11.77 -9.30 58.50
N TYR A 848 12.27 -10.01 57.50
CA TYR A 848 11.78 -11.32 57.08
C TYR A 848 12.01 -12.38 58.15
N ALA A 849 13.22 -12.44 58.72
CA ALA A 849 13.53 -13.36 59.81
C ALA A 849 12.62 -13.12 61.03
N LEU A 850 12.41 -11.85 61.40
CA LEU A 850 11.52 -11.49 62.52
C LEU A 850 10.05 -11.78 62.21
N ALA A 851 9.56 -11.50 61.00
CA ALA A 851 8.19 -11.79 60.58
C ALA A 851 7.92 -13.30 60.50
N ALA A 852 8.90 -14.09 60.07
CA ALA A 852 8.82 -15.55 60.08
C ALA A 852 8.71 -16.10 61.51
N ALA A 853 9.46 -15.54 62.48
CA ALA A 853 9.30 -15.90 63.90
C ALA A 853 7.89 -15.58 64.42
N ASP A 854 7.36 -14.39 64.10
CA ASP A 854 6.01 -13.97 64.51
C ASP A 854 4.90 -14.83 63.88
N ALA A 855 5.08 -15.27 62.63
CA ALA A 855 4.14 -16.13 61.91
C ALA A 855 4.22 -17.61 62.33
N GLY A 856 5.26 -18.02 63.07
CA GLY A 856 5.52 -19.43 63.43
C GLY A 856 6.17 -20.24 62.31
N LEU A 857 6.83 -19.58 61.37
CA LEU A 857 7.48 -20.13 60.18
C LEU A 857 9.01 -20.17 60.34
N SER A 858 9.49 -20.63 61.52
CA SER A 858 10.91 -20.52 61.91
C SER A 858 11.90 -21.20 60.96
N ASP A 859 11.50 -22.29 60.30
CA ASP A 859 12.35 -22.99 59.34
C ASP A 859 12.73 -22.09 58.15
N TYR A 860 11.83 -21.20 57.75
CA TYR A 860 12.03 -20.26 56.66
C TYR A 860 12.98 -19.09 57.02
N ALA A 861 13.27 -18.86 58.30
CA ALA A 861 14.19 -17.80 58.75
C ALA A 861 15.66 -18.22 58.73
N THR A 862 15.95 -19.52 58.65
CA THR A 862 17.30 -20.08 58.81
C THR A 862 18.31 -19.52 57.81
N GLU A 863 17.97 -19.51 56.53
CA GLU A 863 18.83 -18.98 55.47
C GLU A 863 19.05 -17.47 55.61
N ALA A 864 17.99 -16.72 55.88
CA ALA A 864 18.08 -15.27 56.08
C ALA A 864 19.00 -14.91 57.26
N LEU A 865 18.90 -15.64 58.38
CA LEU A 865 19.80 -15.47 59.53
C LEU A 865 21.26 -15.82 59.19
N ALA A 866 21.49 -16.86 58.40
CA ALA A 866 22.84 -17.23 57.95
C ALA A 866 23.46 -16.13 57.07
N GLN A 867 22.70 -15.56 56.14
CA GLN A 867 23.16 -14.44 55.30
C GLN A 867 23.44 -13.19 56.14
N LEU A 868 22.55 -12.85 57.07
CA LEU A 868 22.73 -11.71 57.98
C LEU A 868 23.96 -11.87 58.88
N ARG A 869 24.26 -13.09 59.35
CA ARG A 869 25.46 -13.37 60.16
C ARG A 869 26.77 -13.07 59.43
N GLN A 870 26.78 -13.23 58.12
CA GLN A 870 27.98 -12.98 57.30
C GLN A 870 28.16 -11.49 56.95
N GLN A 871 27.06 -10.71 56.94
CA GLN A 871 27.06 -9.35 56.40
C GLN A 871 26.85 -8.26 57.46
N LEU A 872 26.34 -8.59 58.64
CA LEU A 872 26.19 -7.64 59.75
C LEU A 872 27.42 -7.63 60.67
N PRO A 873 27.73 -6.48 61.29
CA PRO A 873 28.64 -6.41 62.42
C PRO A 873 28.25 -7.39 63.55
N PRO A 874 29.20 -7.99 64.29
CA PRO A 874 28.92 -9.02 65.29
C PRO A 874 27.93 -8.59 66.39
N ASP A 875 28.00 -7.34 66.83
CA ASP A 875 27.13 -6.71 67.82
C ASP A 875 25.70 -6.49 67.30
N ALA A 876 25.57 -6.04 66.05
CA ALA A 876 24.28 -5.88 65.38
C ALA A 876 23.58 -7.25 65.18
N TYR A 877 24.33 -8.28 64.83
CA TYR A 877 23.79 -9.64 64.69
C TYR A 877 23.36 -10.24 66.04
N ALA A 878 24.16 -10.05 67.10
CA ALA A 878 23.79 -10.51 68.45
C ALA A 878 22.45 -9.91 68.91
N THR A 879 22.26 -8.61 68.67
CA THR A 879 20.99 -7.92 68.96
C THR A 879 19.82 -8.55 68.20
N LEU A 880 19.98 -8.77 66.89
CA LEU A 880 18.96 -9.42 66.07
C LEU A 880 18.64 -10.86 66.56
N ALA A 881 19.65 -11.65 66.89
CA ALA A 881 19.45 -13.02 67.37
C ALA A 881 18.62 -13.06 68.66
N THR A 882 18.85 -12.11 69.57
CA THR A 882 18.04 -11.97 70.80
C THR A 882 16.59 -11.57 70.50
N GLU A 883 16.38 -10.61 69.58
CA GLU A 883 15.03 -10.21 69.15
C GLU A 883 14.26 -11.37 68.50
N TYR A 884 14.93 -12.15 67.65
CA TYR A 884 14.36 -13.32 67.00
C TYR A 884 13.94 -14.41 68.00
N ALA A 885 14.84 -14.76 68.94
CA ALA A 885 14.55 -15.76 69.97
C ALA A 885 13.37 -15.34 70.87
N ALA A 886 13.30 -14.05 71.23
CA ALA A 886 12.20 -13.51 72.02
C ALA A 886 10.84 -13.64 71.30
N ARG A 887 10.78 -13.32 70.01
CA ARG A 887 9.55 -13.46 69.19
C ARG A 887 9.14 -14.92 69.03
N GLN A 888 10.10 -15.81 68.80
CA GLN A 888 9.85 -17.25 68.69
C GLN A 888 9.27 -17.81 70.00
N ALA A 889 9.84 -17.44 71.15
CA ALA A 889 9.34 -17.85 72.47
C ALA A 889 7.93 -17.30 72.75
N ALA A 890 7.68 -16.03 72.42
CA ALA A 890 6.35 -15.42 72.57
C ALA A 890 5.28 -16.12 71.72
N ARG A 891 5.62 -16.54 70.49
CA ARG A 891 4.72 -17.30 69.61
C ARG A 891 4.46 -18.71 70.12
N ALA A 892 5.50 -19.41 70.60
CA ALA A 892 5.36 -20.74 71.20
C ALA A 892 4.45 -20.70 72.45
N ALA A 893 4.59 -19.67 73.29
CA ALA A 893 3.72 -19.47 74.45
C ALA A 893 2.25 -19.19 74.06
N ALA A 894 2.03 -18.41 73.00
CA ALA A 894 0.69 -18.14 72.47
C ALA A 894 0.04 -19.37 71.79
N ALA A 895 0.83 -20.27 71.19
CA ALA A 895 0.33 -21.53 70.65
C ALA A 895 -0.04 -22.51 71.77
N ALA A 896 0.76 -22.56 72.85
CA ALA A 896 0.49 -23.40 74.02
C ALA A 896 -0.80 -23.00 74.75
N SER A 897 -1.13 -21.70 74.82
CA SER A 897 -2.36 -21.22 75.48
C SER A 897 -3.66 -21.57 74.74
N PHE A 898 -3.62 -21.84 73.44
CA PHE A 898 -4.79 -22.29 72.65
C PHE A 898 -5.03 -23.82 72.72
N SER A 899 -4.01 -24.60 73.10
CA SER A 899 -4.13 -26.07 73.26
C SER A 899 -4.89 -26.51 74.53
N GLY A 900 -5.30 -25.56 75.38
CA GLY A 900 -6.02 -25.80 76.64
C GLY A 900 -7.52 -25.48 76.64
N ALA A 901 -8.13 -25.12 75.51
CA ALA A 901 -9.58 -24.86 75.44
C ALA A 901 -10.36 -26.13 75.04
N PRO A 902 -11.30 -26.64 75.86
CA PRO A 902 -12.05 -27.86 75.56
C PRO A 902 -13.09 -27.63 74.44
N THR A 903 -13.15 -28.59 73.52
CA THR A 903 -14.25 -28.76 72.57
C THR A 903 -15.54 -29.13 73.31
N PRO A 904 -16.69 -28.46 73.08
CA PRO A 904 -17.97 -29.01 73.50
C PRO A 904 -18.37 -30.13 72.53
N SER A 905 -18.66 -31.30 73.11
CA SER A 905 -19.19 -32.49 72.44
C SER A 905 -20.60 -32.22 71.88
N PRO A 906 -21.00 -32.81 70.72
CA PRO A 906 -22.34 -32.65 70.19
C PRO A 906 -23.28 -33.62 70.92
N LEU A 907 -24.09 -33.10 71.85
CA LEU A 907 -25.40 -33.58 72.27
C LEU A 907 -25.90 -32.68 73.41
N GLN A 908 -26.53 -31.57 73.04
CA GLN A 908 -27.68 -30.92 73.70
C GLN A 908 -28.11 -29.67 72.92
#